data_AF-A0A444S5E0-F1
#
_entry.id   AF-A0A444S5E0-F1
#
_cell.length_a   1.000
_cell.length_b   1.000
_cell.length_c   1.000
_cell.angle_alpha   90.00
_cell.angle_beta   90.00
_cell.angle_gamma   90.00
#
_symmetry.space_group_name_H-M   'P 1'
#
loop_
_entity.id
_entity.type
_entity.pdbx_description
1 polymer ?
#
loop_
_entity_poly.entity_id
_entity_poly.type
_entity_poly.pdbx_seq_one_letter_code
_entity_poly.pdbx_strand_id
1 'polypeptide(L)'
;MLAPAAAQKAFHTRSTLSQPHAPIQDIRNIGIIAHVDAGKTTTTERMLYYSGVTARVGDVDSGNTVTDFLELERERGITIQSAAITFNWPLQEVCPPGSHPKTINLIDTPGHQDFRFEVDRCLPVLDGAVCIIDSVKGVEAHTERVWSSAQEHAIPRVVYVNKLDRDGASFRKSVLEVGTRLNGWPLVCQIPWWEKENFVGVIDVVDRVGYRWKTEKQKITYRGEALDEALAGNKALLDEVEIARERLVEGLAELDEPIMDLFAEDPAKITNQVLKDGIRRAVRRGDGKAIPVFAGASFRHIGVEPLMDAIIDYLPSPDERPDLHVQTGEGKHSLAKLLHEHSEKKGKHARIAAVASVFKVFNHPTEGMLSFVRVYHGELHRNAAPWNTHALVSESPLGLLQISAAKTEVVQHLSTGQIGAMKGLKKARTGDTLLATVGSKTLPEGLRHIQIRPPEIPPAVAFLAMDPYGNVAAQELETLLDQMSRQDPSLRWNRDEKTEQFILQGMGKLHLEVALHHLKQNMKGQVDFGTIEVDYKECLTTSTDPHTLVFDKPVAGKAGKVTCTAVLEPLEDHHRQSSLEPDLVRDGNHIHIIIPLPADGSELRFDTREARQQMVNGVVAAMARGPRRSAPVQGCHVTVTVDTDPSAVDGPTGGHFSGAAHRVVREALTEAHRRQGVGLLEPVMLVHISCPETTAGQIQHDISSGAGGHVLEVSDRPAEGSASAIDAGSIYAPPDPYDSVTSLREKKSTRMVEIVAKVPFKEVLDFDQHLRSKTGGRHSMTMAFDSLDRVVGQREKTL
;
A
#
# COMPACT_ATOMS: atom_id res chain seq x y z
N MET A 1 50.86 47.04 33.71
CA MET A 1 50.84 46.25 32.46
C MET A 1 51.01 44.79 32.83
N LEU A 2 50.22 43.92 32.21
CA LEU A 2 50.20 42.45 32.28
C LEU A 2 49.48 41.83 33.50
N ALA A 3 48.21 41.50 33.27
CA ALA A 3 47.37 40.62 34.10
C ALA A 3 47.70 39.13 33.82
N PRO A 4 47.53 38.21 34.78
CA PRO A 4 47.74 36.79 34.57
C PRO A 4 46.49 36.08 34.03
N ALA A 5 46.76 34.95 33.39
CA ALA A 5 45.92 34.19 32.46
C ALA A 5 44.56 33.73 32.99
N ALA A 6 43.56 33.84 32.11
CA ALA A 6 42.23 33.26 32.25
C ALA A 6 42.26 31.75 32.04
N ALA A 7 41.67 31.00 32.97
CA ALA A 7 41.42 29.57 32.85
C ALA A 7 40.41 29.30 31.72
N GLN A 8 40.85 28.59 30.68
CA GLN A 8 39.97 28.06 29.64
C GLN A 8 39.06 26.99 30.24
N LYS A 9 37.76 27.28 30.34
CA LYS A 9 36.72 26.27 30.53
C LYS A 9 36.65 25.43 29.24
N ALA A 10 37.17 24.21 29.31
CA ALA A 10 36.96 23.20 28.29
C ALA A 10 35.46 22.89 28.20
N PHE A 11 34.85 23.20 27.04
CA PHE A 11 33.56 22.64 26.67
C PHE A 11 33.74 21.12 26.52
N HIS A 12 33.37 20.37 27.55
CA HIS A 12 33.13 18.94 27.41
C HIS A 12 31.93 18.76 26.49
N THR A 13 32.20 18.44 25.22
CA THR A 13 31.26 17.70 24.37
C THR A 13 30.91 16.42 25.10
N ARG A 14 29.75 16.42 25.78
CA ARG A 14 29.14 15.19 26.29
C ARG A 14 29.04 14.22 25.13
N SER A 15 29.75 13.10 25.22
CA SER A 15 29.51 11.93 24.38
C SER A 15 28.03 11.60 24.53
N THR A 16 27.27 11.71 23.45
CA THR A 16 25.89 11.23 23.39
C THR A 16 25.93 9.75 23.72
N LEU A 17 25.41 9.47 24.90
CA LEU A 17 25.11 8.14 25.44
C LEU A 17 24.53 7.27 24.32
N SER A 18 25.03 6.04 24.21
CA SER A 18 24.26 4.93 23.65
C SER A 18 22.85 5.02 24.21
N GLN A 19 21.86 5.38 23.38
CA GLN A 19 20.49 5.45 23.86
C GLN A 19 20.13 4.06 24.42
N PRO A 20 19.75 3.94 25.70
CA PRO A 20 19.15 2.70 26.17
C PRO A 20 17.92 2.46 25.29
N HIS A 21 17.81 1.25 24.73
CA HIS A 21 16.70 0.86 23.85
C HIS A 21 15.37 1.30 24.48
N ALA A 22 14.56 2.06 23.74
CA ALA A 22 13.26 2.50 24.21
C ALA A 22 12.41 1.26 24.56
N PRO A 23 11.79 1.23 25.76
CA PRO A 23 10.85 0.17 26.13
C PRO A 23 9.75 0.03 25.06
N ILE A 24 9.24 -1.18 24.85
CA ILE A 24 8.19 -1.41 23.82
C ILE A 24 6.97 -0.50 24.01
N GLN A 25 6.56 -0.27 25.26
CA GLN A 25 5.48 0.66 25.65
C GLN A 25 5.72 2.12 25.23
N ASP A 26 6.97 2.50 24.99
CA ASP A 26 7.38 3.85 24.64
C ASP A 26 7.57 4.05 23.14
N ILE A 27 7.29 3.02 22.34
CA ILE A 27 7.34 3.07 20.88
C ILE A 27 5.95 3.37 20.33
N ARG A 28 5.89 4.18 19.28
CA ARG A 28 4.71 4.39 18.43
C ARG A 28 5.12 4.21 16.98
N ASN A 29 4.59 3.17 16.31
CA ASN A 29 4.77 3.00 14.87
C ASN A 29 3.53 3.55 14.17
N ILE A 30 3.66 4.72 13.53
CA ILE A 30 2.52 5.42 12.94
C ILE A 30 2.74 5.70 11.46
N GLY A 31 1.65 5.76 10.70
CA GLY A 31 1.68 6.27 9.33
C GLY A 31 0.74 7.44 9.14
N ILE A 32 1.08 8.32 8.20
CA ILE A 32 0.19 9.43 7.81
C ILE A 32 -0.53 9.04 6.53
N ILE A 33 -1.86 9.07 6.57
CA ILE A 33 -2.74 8.75 5.43
C ILE A 33 -3.60 9.97 5.08
N ALA A 34 -3.72 10.28 3.79
CA ALA A 34 -4.53 11.41 3.31
C ALA A 34 -4.63 11.44 1.79
N HIS A 35 -5.59 12.21 1.27
CA HIS A 35 -5.64 12.54 -0.15
C HIS A 35 -4.45 13.42 -0.63
N VAL A 36 -4.31 13.55 -1.95
CA VAL A 36 -3.32 14.42 -2.60
C VAL A 36 -3.56 15.86 -2.14
N ASP A 37 -2.48 16.56 -1.78
CA ASP A 37 -2.54 17.95 -1.32
C ASP A 37 -3.45 18.16 -0.08
N ALA A 38 -3.59 17.16 0.81
CA ALA A 38 -4.18 17.39 2.14
C ALA A 38 -3.19 18.01 3.15
N GLY A 39 -1.91 18.12 2.76
CA GLY A 39 -0.82 18.65 3.59
C GLY A 39 -0.06 17.61 4.41
N LYS A 40 -0.03 16.32 4.00
CA LYS A 40 0.73 15.25 4.68
C LYS A 40 2.19 15.61 4.92
N THR A 41 2.91 15.87 3.83
CA THR A 41 4.32 16.21 3.86
C THR A 41 4.59 17.43 4.72
N THR A 42 3.75 18.47 4.60
CA THR A 42 3.85 19.67 5.43
C THR A 42 3.68 19.32 6.92
N THR A 43 2.72 18.47 7.28
CA THR A 43 2.55 18.02 8.67
C THR A 43 3.76 17.21 9.14
N THR A 44 4.28 16.28 8.32
CA THR A 44 5.50 15.51 8.63
C THR A 44 6.69 16.42 8.91
N GLU A 45 6.97 17.39 8.04
CA GLU A 45 8.06 18.35 8.20
C GLU A 45 7.95 19.15 9.50
N ARG A 46 6.73 19.55 9.87
CA ARG A 46 6.48 20.27 11.12
C ARG A 46 6.69 19.36 12.34
N MET A 47 6.29 18.09 12.27
CA MET A 47 6.59 17.12 13.34
C MET A 47 8.11 16.98 13.56
N LEU A 48 8.89 16.87 12.48
CA LEU A 48 10.36 16.76 12.54
C LEU A 48 11.04 18.03 13.09
N TYR A 49 10.48 19.20 12.76
CA TYR A 49 10.95 20.47 13.31
C TYR A 49 10.72 20.56 14.82
N TYR A 50 9.51 20.24 15.27
CA TYR A 50 9.17 20.30 16.70
C TYR A 50 9.88 19.22 17.53
N SER A 51 10.15 18.05 16.95
CA SER A 51 10.97 17.02 17.60
C SER A 51 12.46 17.39 17.67
N GLY A 52 12.88 18.53 17.11
CA GLY A 52 14.26 19.00 17.12
C GLY A 52 15.19 18.26 16.16
N VAL A 53 14.65 17.47 15.24
CA VAL A 53 15.44 16.71 14.25
C VAL A 53 15.96 17.64 13.15
N THR A 54 15.12 18.59 12.70
CA THR A 54 15.49 19.59 11.71
C THR A 54 15.58 20.98 12.34
N ALA A 55 16.65 21.73 12.03
CA ALA A 55 16.82 23.10 12.55
C ALA A 55 16.00 24.15 11.78
N ARG A 56 15.55 23.81 10.57
CA ARG A 56 14.73 24.62 9.68
C ARG A 56 13.65 23.73 9.09
N VAL A 57 12.49 24.32 8.82
CA VAL A 57 11.41 23.57 8.20
C VAL A 57 11.55 23.57 6.70
N GLY A 58 11.43 22.38 6.08
CA GLY A 58 11.31 22.25 4.64
C GLY A 58 9.95 22.75 4.15
N ASP A 59 9.91 23.20 2.90
CA ASP A 59 8.68 23.61 2.21
C ASP A 59 8.59 22.85 0.89
N VAL A 60 7.42 22.26 0.62
CA VAL A 60 7.12 21.42 -0.56
C VAL A 60 7.27 22.27 -1.83
N ASP A 61 6.72 23.48 -1.84
CA ASP A 61 6.77 24.39 -2.98
C ASP A 61 8.22 24.83 -3.31
N SER A 62 9.10 24.79 -2.31
CA SER A 62 10.52 25.10 -2.46
C SER A 62 11.40 23.87 -2.77
N GLY A 63 10.82 22.65 -2.76
CA GLY A 63 11.53 21.39 -2.98
C GLY A 63 12.58 21.02 -1.93
N ASN A 64 12.52 21.63 -0.72
CA ASN A 64 13.52 21.43 0.34
C ASN A 64 13.04 20.51 1.48
N THR A 65 12.02 19.70 1.23
CA THR A 65 11.49 18.73 2.21
C THR A 65 12.49 17.59 2.44
N VAL A 66 12.47 17.03 3.64
CA VAL A 66 13.31 15.89 4.07
C VAL A 66 12.73 14.57 3.58
N THR A 67 11.41 14.50 3.39
CA THR A 67 10.69 13.27 2.99
C THR A 67 10.64 13.05 1.48
N ASP A 68 10.71 14.11 0.66
CA ASP A 68 10.65 13.99 -0.80
C ASP A 68 12.08 13.88 -1.35
N PHE A 69 12.52 12.63 -1.56
CA PHE A 69 13.88 12.28 -1.96
C PHE A 69 14.09 12.39 -3.48
N LEU A 70 13.02 12.21 -4.27
CA LEU A 70 13.13 12.18 -5.73
C LEU A 70 12.90 13.57 -6.33
N GLU A 71 13.66 13.91 -7.37
CA GLU A 71 13.47 15.18 -8.11
C GLU A 71 12.06 15.30 -8.69
N LEU A 72 11.49 14.18 -9.18
CA LEU A 72 10.10 14.11 -9.64
C LEU A 72 9.06 14.40 -8.55
N GLU A 73 9.33 14.02 -7.30
CA GLU A 73 8.42 14.33 -6.17
C GLU A 73 8.38 15.85 -5.95
N ARG A 74 9.54 16.51 -6.04
CA ARG A 74 9.67 17.96 -5.90
C ARG A 74 9.09 18.72 -7.09
N GLU A 75 9.31 18.25 -8.30
CA GLU A 75 8.77 18.88 -9.52
C GLU A 75 7.24 18.78 -9.60
N ARG A 76 6.68 17.64 -9.20
CA ARG A 76 5.23 17.40 -9.28
C ARG A 76 4.48 17.71 -7.98
N GLY A 77 5.18 17.98 -6.88
CA GLY A 77 4.58 18.25 -5.56
C GLY A 77 3.80 17.06 -4.98
N ILE A 78 4.23 15.82 -5.28
CA ILE A 78 3.58 14.59 -4.81
C ILE A 78 4.60 13.67 -4.15
N THR A 79 4.18 12.97 -3.09
CA THR A 79 4.97 11.88 -2.49
C THR A 79 4.77 10.61 -3.30
N ILE A 80 5.87 10.00 -3.76
CA ILE A 80 5.89 8.82 -4.62
C ILE A 80 6.34 7.59 -3.82
N GLN A 81 7.41 7.70 -3.05
CA GLN A 81 7.91 6.63 -2.19
C GLN A 81 7.60 6.90 -0.72
N SER A 82 7.30 5.84 0.05
CA SER A 82 7.07 6.02 1.48
C SER A 82 8.35 6.45 2.20
N ALA A 83 8.30 7.42 3.12
CA ALA A 83 9.46 7.83 3.91
C ALA A 83 9.35 7.26 5.33
N ALA A 84 10.35 6.51 5.79
CA ALA A 84 10.39 5.96 7.16
C ALA A 84 11.37 6.79 8.00
N ILE A 85 10.87 7.49 9.01
CA ILE A 85 11.63 8.42 9.84
C ILE A 85 11.37 8.16 11.32
N THR A 86 12.43 7.96 12.09
CA THR A 86 12.36 7.82 13.55
C THR A 86 12.76 9.13 14.24
N PHE A 87 11.95 9.56 15.22
CA PHE A 87 12.24 10.71 16.08
C PHE A 87 11.63 10.52 17.48
N ASN A 88 12.03 11.38 18.43
CA ASN A 88 11.53 11.31 19.81
C ASN A 88 10.61 12.50 20.13
N TRP A 89 9.51 12.23 20.83
CA TRP A 89 8.57 13.25 21.30
C TRP A 89 8.02 12.89 22.69
N PRO A 90 7.81 13.87 23.59
CA PRO A 90 8.29 15.25 23.53
C PRO A 90 9.81 15.34 23.73
N LEU A 91 10.37 16.54 23.60
CA LEU A 91 11.79 16.77 23.91
C LEU A 91 12.08 16.41 25.38
N GLN A 92 13.26 15.85 25.65
CA GLN A 92 13.66 15.41 27.01
C GLN A 92 13.59 16.54 28.06
N GLU A 93 13.82 17.78 27.64
CA GLU A 93 13.77 18.98 28.49
C GLU A 93 12.35 19.36 28.91
N VAL A 94 11.35 18.92 28.16
CA VAL A 94 9.92 19.20 28.38
C VAL A 94 9.23 18.04 29.11
N CYS A 95 9.87 16.86 29.15
CA CYS A 95 9.34 15.69 29.85
C CYS A 95 9.20 15.97 31.36
N PRO A 96 8.10 15.51 32.00
CA PRO A 96 7.98 15.53 33.46
C PRO A 96 9.17 14.83 34.14
N PRO A 97 9.55 15.21 35.37
CA PRO A 97 10.63 14.55 36.10
C PRO A 97 10.38 13.05 36.22
N GLY A 98 11.33 12.24 35.75
CA GLY A 98 11.21 10.77 35.74
C GLY A 98 10.51 10.18 34.50
N SER A 99 10.07 11.00 33.54
CA SER A 99 9.57 10.55 32.25
C SER A 99 10.63 10.65 31.17
N HIS A 100 10.54 9.77 30.18
CA HIS A 100 11.39 9.75 29.00
C HIS A 100 10.57 10.07 27.74
N PRO A 101 11.20 10.68 26.72
CA PRO A 101 10.62 10.83 25.40
C PRO A 101 10.17 9.48 24.85
N LYS A 102 9.05 9.48 24.15
CA LYS A 102 8.56 8.33 23.39
C LYS A 102 9.19 8.35 22.01
N THR A 103 9.48 7.18 21.46
CA THR A 103 10.04 7.02 20.12
C THR A 103 8.91 6.84 19.11
N ILE A 104 8.79 7.78 18.18
CA ILE A 104 7.84 7.74 17.07
C ILE A 104 8.58 7.29 15.81
N ASN A 105 8.14 6.17 15.24
CA ASN A 105 8.53 5.72 13.91
C ASN A 105 7.41 6.11 12.95
N LEU A 106 7.66 7.14 12.16
CA LEU A 106 6.73 7.69 11.19
C LEU A 106 6.96 7.09 9.82
N ILE A 107 5.90 6.60 9.18
CA ILE A 107 5.89 6.23 7.77
C ILE A 107 5.00 7.23 7.02
N ASP A 108 5.61 8.14 6.27
CA ASP A 108 4.87 9.03 5.37
C ASP A 108 4.48 8.25 4.13
N THR A 109 3.18 8.18 3.82
CA THR A 109 2.65 7.35 2.72
C THR A 109 2.23 8.21 1.53
N PRO A 110 2.40 7.71 0.28
CA PRO A 110 1.93 8.41 -0.90
C PRO A 110 0.45 8.79 -0.84
N GLY A 111 0.12 10.02 -1.24
CA GLY A 111 -1.26 10.48 -1.34
C GLY A 111 -1.94 10.20 -2.67
N HIS A 112 -1.16 9.79 -3.67
CA HIS A 112 -1.61 9.62 -5.04
C HIS A 112 -2.02 8.17 -5.28
N GLN A 113 -3.10 7.99 -6.04
CA GLN A 113 -3.69 6.67 -6.25
C GLN A 113 -2.78 5.68 -6.99
N ASP A 114 -1.99 6.14 -7.96
CA ASP A 114 -1.09 5.26 -8.72
C ASP A 114 -0.03 4.57 -7.84
N PHE A 115 0.21 5.08 -6.63
CA PHE A 115 1.09 4.47 -5.62
C PHE A 115 0.30 3.80 -4.49
N ARG A 116 -0.96 3.40 -4.74
CA ARG A 116 -1.81 2.68 -3.79
C ARG A 116 -1.09 1.46 -3.20
N PHE A 117 -0.41 0.70 -4.04
CA PHE A 117 0.33 -0.48 -3.60
C PHE A 117 1.37 -0.16 -2.52
N GLU A 118 1.98 1.03 -2.55
CA GLU A 118 2.92 1.47 -1.51
C GLU A 118 2.18 1.77 -0.19
N VAL A 119 0.97 2.35 -0.25
CA VAL A 119 0.12 2.58 0.94
C VAL A 119 -0.33 1.24 1.54
N ASP A 120 -0.90 0.35 0.72
CA ASP A 120 -1.44 -0.95 1.14
C ASP A 120 -0.33 -1.84 1.75
N ARG A 121 0.90 -1.72 1.25
CA ARG A 121 2.11 -2.35 1.82
C ARG A 121 2.50 -1.80 3.19
N CYS A 122 2.40 -0.49 3.37
CA CYS A 122 2.85 0.16 4.60
C CYS A 122 1.86 -0.07 5.75
N LEU A 123 0.55 -0.15 5.47
CA LEU A 123 -0.49 -0.29 6.49
C LEU A 123 -0.24 -1.46 7.47
N PRO A 124 0.06 -2.71 7.03
CA PRO A 124 0.37 -3.82 7.94
C PRO A 124 1.55 -3.58 8.90
N VAL A 125 2.42 -2.63 8.59
CA VAL A 125 3.63 -2.27 9.36
C VAL A 125 3.31 -1.26 10.45
N LEU A 126 2.14 -0.64 10.43
CA LEU A 126 1.76 0.39 11.39
C LEU A 126 1.07 -0.22 12.61
N ASP A 127 1.22 0.44 13.76
CA ASP A 127 0.41 0.19 14.96
C ASP A 127 -0.71 1.23 15.10
N GLY A 128 -0.54 2.40 14.48
CA GLY A 128 -1.60 3.40 14.38
C GLY A 128 -1.45 4.28 13.13
N ALA A 129 -2.46 5.09 12.85
CA ALA A 129 -2.42 6.02 11.72
C ALA A 129 -3.00 7.41 12.06
N VAL A 130 -2.48 8.43 11.39
CA VAL A 130 -3.04 9.78 11.41
C VAL A 130 -3.67 10.06 10.05
N CYS A 131 -4.98 10.23 10.03
CA CYS A 131 -5.75 10.56 8.84
C CYS A 131 -5.87 12.08 8.70
N ILE A 132 -5.20 12.66 7.71
CA ILE A 132 -5.25 14.10 7.46
C ILE A 132 -6.37 14.40 6.46
N ILE A 133 -7.20 15.40 6.78
CA ILE A 133 -8.31 15.85 5.96
C ILE A 133 -8.14 17.34 5.64
N ASP A 134 -8.38 17.73 4.39
CA ASP A 134 -8.41 19.14 4.00
C ASP A 134 -9.76 19.75 4.42
N SER A 135 -9.72 20.76 5.29
CA SER A 135 -10.94 21.42 5.80
C SER A 135 -11.78 22.14 4.74
N VAL A 136 -11.22 22.44 3.56
CA VAL A 136 -11.97 23.06 2.45
C VAL A 136 -12.74 21.99 1.68
N LYS A 137 -12.05 20.90 1.33
CA LYS A 137 -12.60 19.83 0.48
C LYS A 137 -13.48 18.87 1.29
N GLY A 138 -13.09 18.56 2.52
CA GLY A 138 -13.70 17.53 3.35
C GLY A 138 -13.12 16.14 3.09
N VAL A 139 -13.90 15.10 3.36
CA VAL A 139 -13.50 13.71 3.11
C VAL A 139 -13.45 13.46 1.60
N GLU A 140 -12.40 12.86 1.07
CA GLU A 140 -12.28 12.56 -0.37
C GLU A 140 -12.39 11.05 -0.62
N ALA A 141 -12.76 10.63 -1.84
CA ALA A 141 -12.94 9.21 -2.17
C ALA A 141 -11.65 8.38 -1.96
N HIS A 142 -10.48 8.99 -2.09
CA HIS A 142 -9.23 8.33 -1.72
C HIS A 142 -9.11 8.12 -0.21
N THR A 143 -9.48 9.13 0.59
CA THR A 143 -9.46 9.06 2.05
C THR A 143 -10.36 7.94 2.56
N GLU A 144 -11.57 7.78 2.02
CA GLU A 144 -12.49 6.68 2.36
C GLU A 144 -11.90 5.30 2.07
N ARG A 145 -11.20 5.14 0.95
CA ARG A 145 -10.60 3.87 0.56
C ARG A 145 -9.43 3.51 1.46
N VAL A 146 -8.51 4.46 1.71
CA VAL A 146 -7.40 4.22 2.65
C VAL A 146 -7.92 4.00 4.07
N TRP A 147 -9.01 4.68 4.45
CA TRP A 147 -9.73 4.42 5.69
C TRP A 147 -10.32 3.01 5.72
N SER A 148 -10.93 2.55 4.64
CA SER A 148 -11.47 1.19 4.56
C SER A 148 -10.36 0.12 4.60
N SER A 149 -9.22 0.36 3.94
CA SER A 149 -8.08 -0.56 4.02
C SER A 149 -7.49 -0.61 5.44
N ALA A 150 -7.33 0.55 6.10
CA ALA A 150 -6.88 0.58 7.48
C ALA A 150 -7.88 -0.09 8.45
N GLN A 151 -9.17 -0.17 8.07
CA GLN A 151 -10.23 -0.87 8.80
C GLN A 151 -10.12 -2.38 8.66
N GLU A 152 -9.88 -2.87 7.44
CA GLU A 152 -9.62 -4.28 7.17
C GLU A 152 -8.38 -4.79 7.93
N HIS A 153 -7.41 -3.90 8.16
CA HIS A 153 -6.21 -4.20 8.95
C HIS A 153 -6.33 -3.95 10.45
N ALA A 154 -7.51 -3.52 10.93
CA ALA A 154 -7.79 -3.16 12.32
C ALA A 154 -6.75 -2.19 12.91
N ILE A 155 -6.36 -1.17 12.14
CA ILE A 155 -5.37 -0.17 12.54
C ILE A 155 -6.10 0.96 13.29
N PRO A 156 -5.75 1.25 14.56
CA PRO A 156 -6.23 2.40 15.32
C PRO A 156 -5.81 3.74 14.71
N ARG A 157 -6.70 4.75 14.71
CA ARG A 157 -6.47 6.00 13.97
C ARG A 157 -7.06 7.21 14.65
N VAL A 158 -6.47 8.36 14.34
CA VAL A 158 -6.99 9.68 14.69
C VAL A 158 -7.13 10.52 13.41
N VAL A 159 -8.05 11.48 13.42
CA VAL A 159 -8.26 12.42 12.32
C VAL A 159 -7.70 13.79 12.68
N TYR A 160 -6.97 14.38 11.74
CA TYR A 160 -6.47 15.75 11.82
C TYR A 160 -7.03 16.59 10.67
N VAL A 161 -7.94 17.51 11.00
CA VAL A 161 -8.53 18.45 10.04
C VAL A 161 -7.54 19.61 9.85
N ASN A 162 -6.90 19.64 8.69
CA ASN A 162 -5.82 20.56 8.34
C ASN A 162 -6.31 21.70 7.44
N LYS A 163 -5.43 22.67 7.16
CA LYS A 163 -5.67 23.83 6.28
C LYS A 163 -6.82 24.74 6.75
N LEU A 164 -7.10 24.78 8.06
CA LEU A 164 -8.12 25.67 8.63
C LEU A 164 -7.82 27.17 8.43
N ASP A 165 -6.63 27.51 7.94
CA ASP A 165 -6.22 28.86 7.60
C ASP A 165 -6.61 29.32 6.18
N ARG A 166 -7.29 28.46 5.41
CA ARG A 166 -7.70 28.74 4.03
C ARG A 166 -9.12 29.29 3.94
N ASP A 167 -9.37 30.08 2.90
CA ASP A 167 -10.70 30.57 2.58
C ASP A 167 -11.64 29.41 2.25
N GLY A 168 -12.81 29.39 2.90
CA GLY A 168 -13.80 28.32 2.75
C GLY A 168 -13.49 27.07 3.60
N ALA A 169 -12.49 27.12 4.47
CA ALA A 169 -12.27 26.08 5.47
C ALA A 169 -13.47 26.00 6.43
N SER A 170 -13.95 24.78 6.66
CA SER A 170 -15.03 24.50 7.60
C SER A 170 -14.67 23.27 8.44
N PHE A 171 -14.50 23.49 9.74
CA PHE A 171 -14.27 22.38 10.66
C PHE A 171 -15.57 21.61 10.88
N ARG A 172 -16.69 22.32 11.00
CA ARG A 172 -18.02 21.74 11.17
C ARG A 172 -18.37 20.74 10.07
N LYS A 173 -18.23 21.18 8.80
CA LYS A 173 -18.47 20.33 7.62
C LYS A 173 -17.59 19.08 7.66
N SER A 174 -16.32 19.25 7.98
CA SER A 174 -15.35 18.14 8.01
C SER A 174 -15.70 17.11 9.08
N VAL A 175 -16.14 17.53 10.28
CA VAL A 175 -16.61 16.62 11.35
C VAL A 175 -17.85 15.83 10.94
N LEU A 176 -18.83 16.50 10.31
CA LEU A 176 -20.05 15.85 9.82
C LEU A 176 -19.74 14.83 8.71
N GLU A 177 -18.84 15.17 7.78
CA GLU A 177 -18.40 14.26 6.73
C GLU A 177 -17.60 13.07 7.29
N VAL A 178 -16.77 13.28 8.32
CA VAL A 178 -16.09 12.18 9.02
C VAL A 178 -17.12 11.17 9.54
N GLY A 179 -18.18 11.62 10.19
CA GLY A 179 -19.19 10.70 10.71
C GLY A 179 -19.98 9.98 9.62
N THR A 180 -20.47 10.74 8.65
CA THR A 180 -21.38 10.22 7.61
C THR A 180 -20.69 9.43 6.50
N ARG A 181 -19.40 9.70 6.20
CA ARG A 181 -18.66 9.06 5.10
C ARG A 181 -17.64 8.03 5.55
N LEU A 182 -17.05 8.20 6.73
CA LEU A 182 -16.13 7.21 7.29
C LEU A 182 -16.84 6.15 8.15
N ASN A 183 -18.16 6.28 8.33
CA ASN A 183 -19.04 5.36 9.07
C ASN A 183 -18.56 5.08 10.51
N GLY A 184 -18.12 6.12 11.22
CA GLY A 184 -17.71 6.04 12.61
C GLY A 184 -18.05 7.30 13.38
N TRP A 185 -18.17 7.21 14.70
CA TRP A 185 -18.59 8.31 15.55
C TRP A 185 -17.44 9.31 15.77
N PRO A 186 -17.56 10.57 15.33
CA PRO A 186 -16.54 11.57 15.55
C PRO A 186 -16.53 12.04 17.01
N LEU A 187 -15.38 11.88 17.66
CA LEU A 187 -15.11 12.37 19.00
C LEU A 187 -14.33 13.68 18.88
N VAL A 188 -15.00 14.81 19.02
CA VAL A 188 -14.37 16.15 18.89
C VAL A 188 -13.48 16.43 20.09
N CYS A 189 -12.19 16.14 19.97
CA CYS A 189 -11.20 16.36 21.03
C CYS A 189 -10.68 17.80 21.07
N GLN A 190 -10.79 18.53 19.96
CA GLN A 190 -10.34 19.91 19.86
C GLN A 190 -11.36 20.81 19.16
N ILE A 191 -11.46 22.04 19.63
CA ILE A 191 -12.22 23.12 18.98
C ILE A 191 -11.26 24.13 18.38
N PRO A 192 -11.43 24.51 17.11
CA PRO A 192 -10.69 25.61 16.51
C PRO A 192 -10.92 26.94 17.24
N TRP A 193 -9.84 27.65 17.59
CA TRP A 193 -9.91 28.99 18.18
C TRP A 193 -9.81 30.05 17.09
N TRP A 194 -10.93 30.72 16.85
CA TRP A 194 -11.05 31.84 15.92
C TRP A 194 -11.06 33.18 16.64
N GLU A 195 -10.32 34.15 16.11
CA GLU A 195 -10.46 35.57 16.44
C GLU A 195 -10.95 36.30 15.20
N LYS A 196 -12.25 36.65 15.19
CA LYS A 196 -12.97 37.12 14.00
C LYS A 196 -12.93 36.06 12.89
N GLU A 197 -12.16 36.30 11.84
CA GLU A 197 -11.98 35.42 10.68
C GLU A 197 -10.62 34.70 10.71
N ASN A 198 -9.74 35.04 11.65
CA ASN A 198 -8.41 34.44 11.70
C ASN A 198 -8.38 33.22 12.61
N PHE A 199 -7.90 32.11 12.08
CA PHE A 199 -7.55 30.92 12.86
C PHE A 199 -6.26 31.19 13.66
N VAL A 200 -6.36 31.23 14.99
CA VAL A 200 -5.24 31.64 15.89
C VAL A 200 -4.79 30.54 16.85
N GLY A 201 -5.55 29.45 16.97
CA GLY A 201 -5.22 28.41 17.93
C GLY A 201 -6.22 27.26 17.98
N VAL A 202 -6.06 26.40 18.98
CA VAL A 202 -6.96 25.27 19.24
C VAL A 202 -7.19 25.13 20.74
N ILE A 203 -8.37 24.68 21.12
CA ILE A 203 -8.74 24.41 22.52
C ILE A 203 -8.92 22.91 22.66
N ASP A 204 -8.17 22.30 23.57
CA ASP A 204 -8.31 20.90 23.95
C ASP A 204 -9.48 20.74 24.93
N VAL A 205 -10.47 19.96 24.51
CA VAL A 205 -11.72 19.70 25.24
C VAL A 205 -11.50 18.68 26.38
N VAL A 206 -10.54 17.77 26.20
CA VAL A 206 -10.24 16.68 27.14
C VAL A 206 -9.53 17.24 28.38
N ASP A 207 -8.48 18.05 28.18
CA ASP A 207 -7.72 18.63 29.29
C ASP A 207 -8.19 20.04 29.70
N ARG A 208 -9.11 20.65 28.94
CA ARG A 208 -9.53 22.06 29.08
C ARG A 208 -8.35 23.02 29.02
N VAL A 209 -7.58 22.92 27.94
CA VAL A 209 -6.37 23.72 27.71
C VAL A 209 -6.48 24.47 26.38
N GLY A 210 -6.35 25.79 26.42
CA GLY A 210 -6.31 26.62 25.21
C GLY A 210 -4.88 26.84 24.75
N TYR A 211 -4.61 26.58 23.47
CA TYR A 211 -3.34 26.88 22.84
C TYR A 211 -3.54 27.99 21.81
N ARG A 212 -2.83 29.10 21.98
CA ARG A 212 -2.86 30.25 21.06
C ARG A 212 -1.47 30.54 20.51
N TRP A 213 -1.36 30.64 19.19
CA TRP A 213 -0.11 30.98 18.52
C TRP A 213 -0.11 32.46 18.17
N LYS A 214 0.89 33.19 18.69
CA LYS A 214 1.13 34.60 18.28
C LYS A 214 2.03 34.69 17.06
N THR A 215 2.99 33.77 16.98
CA THR A 215 3.93 33.61 15.87
C THR A 215 4.25 32.13 15.71
N GLU A 216 4.93 31.75 14.62
CA GLU A 216 5.33 30.36 14.33
C GLU A 216 6.11 29.68 15.47
N LYS A 217 6.83 30.47 16.29
CA LYS A 217 7.67 29.98 17.39
C LYS A 217 7.11 30.25 18.78
N GLN A 218 6.07 31.08 18.90
CA GLN A 218 5.54 31.50 20.19
C GLN A 218 4.11 31.03 20.36
N LYS A 219 3.99 29.93 21.12
CA LYS A 219 2.74 29.37 21.62
C LYS A 219 2.53 29.82 23.08
N ILE A 220 1.33 30.31 23.37
CA ILE A 220 0.87 30.57 24.74
C ILE A 220 -0.14 29.48 25.10
N THR A 221 0.02 28.91 26.29
CA THR A 221 -0.86 27.86 26.82
C THR A 221 -1.66 28.42 27.99
N TYR A 222 -2.98 28.29 27.93
CA TYR A 222 -3.93 28.75 28.94
C TYR A 222 -4.57 27.53 29.61
N ARG A 223 -4.58 27.48 30.95
CA ARG A 223 -5.12 26.37 31.74
C ARG A 223 -6.03 26.89 32.86
N GLY A 224 -7.13 26.19 33.12
CA GLY A 224 -8.06 26.54 34.20
C GLY A 224 -8.59 27.97 34.07
N GLU A 225 -8.58 28.75 35.16
CA GLU A 225 -9.07 30.13 35.20
C GLU A 225 -8.42 31.04 34.14
N ALA A 226 -7.15 30.78 33.76
CA ALA A 226 -6.47 31.57 32.72
C ALA A 226 -7.08 31.36 31.32
N LEU A 227 -7.71 30.21 31.08
CA LEU A 227 -8.47 29.95 29.85
C LEU A 227 -9.77 30.76 29.85
N ASP A 228 -10.49 30.73 30.97
CA ASP A 228 -11.75 31.47 31.15
C ASP A 228 -11.52 32.97 30.99
N GLU A 229 -10.43 33.50 31.56
CA GLU A 229 -10.01 34.91 31.38
C GLU A 229 -9.67 35.23 29.92
N ALA A 230 -8.96 34.35 29.23
CA ALA A 230 -8.59 34.54 27.83
C ALA A 230 -9.81 34.49 26.89
N LEU A 231 -10.83 33.72 27.27
CA LEU A 231 -12.10 33.58 26.55
C LEU A 231 -13.21 34.51 27.08
N ALA A 232 -12.96 35.32 28.11
CA ALA A 232 -13.96 36.22 28.68
C ALA A 232 -14.56 37.19 27.66
N GLY A 233 -13.77 37.57 26.64
CA GLY A 233 -14.22 38.39 25.50
C GLY A 233 -15.06 37.64 24.46
N ASN A 234 -15.12 36.31 24.52
CA ASN A 234 -15.85 35.43 23.60
C ASN A 234 -16.59 34.32 24.37
N LYS A 235 -17.63 34.72 25.12
CA LYS A 235 -18.43 33.81 25.95
C LYS A 235 -19.05 32.66 25.16
N ALA A 236 -19.42 32.88 23.90
CA ALA A 236 -19.96 31.84 23.04
C ALA A 236 -18.97 30.67 22.84
N LEU A 237 -17.67 30.95 22.71
CA LEU A 237 -16.65 29.90 22.58
C LEU A 237 -16.42 29.15 23.89
N LEU A 238 -16.56 29.83 25.05
CA LEU A 238 -16.47 29.17 26.36
C LEU A 238 -17.64 28.22 26.57
N ASP A 239 -18.87 28.66 26.28
CA ASP A 239 -20.07 27.83 26.37
C ASP A 239 -19.96 26.62 25.41
N GLU A 240 -19.40 26.82 24.22
CA GLU A 240 -19.16 25.74 23.25
C GLU A 240 -18.14 24.69 23.73
N VAL A 241 -17.13 25.09 24.50
CA VAL A 241 -16.16 24.14 25.09
C VAL A 241 -16.85 23.21 26.10
N GLU A 242 -17.77 23.73 26.89
CA GLU A 242 -18.54 22.92 27.84
C GLU A 242 -19.49 21.96 27.12
N ILE A 243 -20.21 22.44 26.10
CA ILE A 243 -21.07 21.60 25.25
C ILE A 243 -20.24 20.50 24.57
N ALA A 244 -19.09 20.84 24.00
CA ALA A 244 -18.21 19.87 23.36
C ALA A 244 -17.79 18.76 24.32
N ARG A 245 -17.48 19.12 25.56
CA ARG A 245 -17.05 18.16 26.56
C ARG A 245 -18.18 17.23 26.98
N GLU A 246 -19.38 17.76 27.20
CA GLU A 246 -20.56 16.95 27.49
C GLU A 246 -20.83 15.96 26.35
N ARG A 247 -20.84 16.43 25.10
CA ARG A 247 -21.04 15.59 23.91
C ARG A 247 -19.93 14.55 23.71
N LEU A 248 -18.69 14.89 24.02
CA LEU A 248 -17.56 13.97 23.96
C LEU A 248 -17.72 12.84 25.00
N VAL A 249 -18.16 13.16 26.22
CA VAL A 249 -18.41 12.18 27.28
C VAL A 249 -19.60 11.29 26.91
N GLU A 250 -20.71 11.88 26.43
CA GLU A 250 -21.88 11.13 25.96
C GLU A 250 -21.52 10.15 24.83
N GLY A 251 -20.85 10.65 23.78
CA GLY A 251 -20.43 9.82 22.66
C GLY A 251 -19.44 8.72 23.05
N LEU A 252 -18.58 8.96 24.04
CA LEU A 252 -17.66 7.94 24.54
C LEU A 252 -18.37 6.90 25.42
N ALA A 253 -19.39 7.30 26.20
CA ALA A 253 -20.19 6.38 27.00
C ALA A 253 -20.92 5.34 26.14
N GLU A 254 -21.37 5.70 24.94
CA GLU A 254 -21.95 4.73 23.98
C GLU A 254 -20.93 3.72 23.45
N LEU A 255 -19.65 4.07 23.46
CA LEU A 255 -18.57 3.28 22.87
C LEU A 255 -17.79 2.47 23.91
N ASP A 256 -17.70 2.90 25.17
CA ASP A 256 -16.88 2.28 26.22
C ASP A 256 -17.70 2.00 27.50
N GLU A 257 -17.94 0.71 27.79
CA GLU A 257 -18.74 0.26 28.94
C GLU A 257 -18.27 0.84 30.29
N PRO A 258 -16.96 0.88 30.64
CA PRO A 258 -16.53 1.52 31.89
C PRO A 258 -16.89 3.00 32.01
N ILE A 259 -16.91 3.75 30.89
CA ILE A 259 -17.33 5.16 30.88
C ILE A 259 -18.84 5.26 31.01
N MET A 260 -19.59 4.36 30.37
CA MET A 260 -21.05 4.27 30.50
C MET A 260 -21.49 4.10 31.96
N ASP A 261 -20.87 3.15 32.67
CA ASP A 261 -21.17 2.87 34.06
C ASP A 261 -20.88 4.08 34.96
N LEU A 262 -19.72 4.72 34.78
CA LEU A 262 -19.36 5.93 35.53
C LEU A 262 -20.30 7.11 35.23
N PHE A 263 -20.71 7.27 33.97
CA PHE A 263 -21.64 8.31 33.56
C PHE A 263 -23.03 8.11 34.17
N ALA A 264 -23.51 6.86 34.26
CA ALA A 264 -24.79 6.53 34.88
C ALA A 264 -24.77 6.69 36.42
N GLU A 265 -23.63 6.43 37.07
CA GLU A 265 -23.47 6.63 38.51
C GLU A 265 -23.32 8.10 38.90
N ASP A 266 -22.28 8.74 38.39
CA ASP A 266 -21.90 10.12 38.72
C ASP A 266 -20.94 10.68 37.65
N PRO A 267 -21.44 11.53 36.72
CA PRO A 267 -20.63 12.17 35.69
C PRO A 267 -19.41 12.94 36.24
N ALA A 268 -19.45 13.41 37.50
CA ALA A 268 -18.33 14.14 38.10
C ALA A 268 -17.10 13.26 38.38
N LYS A 269 -17.26 11.92 38.42
CA LYS A 269 -16.13 10.97 38.56
C LYS A 269 -15.30 10.84 37.28
N ILE A 270 -15.79 11.33 36.15
CA ILE A 270 -15.10 11.27 34.86
C ILE A 270 -14.00 12.33 34.81
N THR A 271 -12.85 11.97 35.36
CA THR A 271 -11.63 12.80 35.31
C THR A 271 -11.01 12.83 33.91
N ASN A 272 -10.15 13.80 33.62
CA ASN A 272 -9.45 13.91 32.33
C ASN A 272 -8.66 12.63 32.00
N GLN A 273 -8.03 11.99 33.00
CA GLN A 273 -7.29 10.75 32.79
C GLN A 273 -8.22 9.59 32.40
N VAL A 274 -9.34 9.45 33.10
CA VAL A 274 -10.37 8.44 32.79
C VAL A 274 -10.91 8.63 31.37
N LEU A 275 -11.15 9.89 30.97
CA LEU A 275 -11.57 10.23 29.62
C LEU A 275 -10.52 9.85 28.57
N LYS A 276 -9.24 10.17 28.80
CA LYS A 276 -8.14 9.78 27.91
C LYS A 276 -8.03 8.27 27.77
N ASP A 277 -8.11 7.54 28.88
CA ASP A 277 -8.02 6.09 28.91
C ASP A 277 -9.22 5.46 28.16
N GLY A 278 -10.42 6.03 28.28
CA GLY A 278 -11.61 5.62 27.53
C GLY A 278 -11.44 5.84 26.03
N ILE A 279 -10.98 7.02 25.60
CA ILE A 279 -10.68 7.30 24.18
C ILE A 279 -9.64 6.30 23.67
N ARG A 280 -8.55 6.08 24.40
CA ARG A 280 -7.49 5.12 24.04
C ARG A 280 -8.05 3.70 23.88
N ARG A 281 -8.90 3.23 24.82
CA ARG A 281 -9.55 1.92 24.74
C ARG A 281 -10.45 1.78 23.51
N ALA A 282 -11.24 2.81 23.22
CA ALA A 282 -12.14 2.82 22.07
C ALA A 282 -11.35 2.80 20.75
N VAL A 283 -10.32 3.63 20.63
CA VAL A 283 -9.46 3.74 19.43
C VAL A 283 -8.66 2.46 19.19
N ARG A 284 -8.14 1.82 20.25
CA ARG A 284 -7.32 0.61 20.16
C ARG A 284 -8.05 -0.57 19.50
N ARG A 285 -9.39 -0.58 19.48
CA ARG A 285 -10.17 -1.62 18.80
C ARG A 285 -9.88 -1.68 17.30
N GLY A 286 -9.47 -0.55 16.69
CA GLY A 286 -9.09 -0.48 15.28
C GLY A 286 -10.25 -0.65 14.30
N ASP A 287 -11.49 -0.75 14.81
CA ASP A 287 -12.72 -0.94 14.05
C ASP A 287 -13.36 0.38 13.58
N GLY A 288 -12.63 1.49 13.69
CA GLY A 288 -13.04 2.78 13.12
C GLY A 288 -14.32 3.39 13.69
N LYS A 289 -14.94 2.78 14.71
CA LYS A 289 -16.19 3.27 15.32
C LYS A 289 -16.00 4.53 16.16
N ALA A 290 -14.83 4.67 16.78
CA ALA A 290 -14.46 5.86 17.53
C ALA A 290 -13.43 6.65 16.71
N ILE A 291 -13.74 7.90 16.37
CA ILE A 291 -12.87 8.73 15.53
C ILE A 291 -12.49 10.01 16.27
N PRO A 292 -11.37 10.04 17.02
CA PRO A 292 -10.87 11.27 17.62
C PRO A 292 -10.52 12.30 16.55
N VAL A 293 -11.10 13.50 16.64
CA VAL A 293 -10.91 14.59 15.68
C VAL A 293 -10.13 15.73 16.31
N PHE A 294 -9.03 16.10 15.65
CA PHE A 294 -8.14 17.19 15.99
C PHE A 294 -8.18 18.28 14.90
N ALA A 295 -7.81 19.51 15.27
CA ALA A 295 -7.87 20.67 14.40
C ALA A 295 -6.48 21.26 14.19
N GLY A 296 -6.22 21.83 13.01
CA GLY A 296 -5.04 22.67 12.84
C GLY A 296 -4.80 23.23 11.44
N ALA A 297 -3.66 23.87 11.32
CA ALA A 297 -3.14 24.45 10.09
C ALA A 297 -1.62 24.27 10.09
N SER A 298 -1.16 23.14 9.55
CA SER A 298 0.26 22.76 9.55
C SER A 298 1.14 23.78 8.83
N PHE A 299 0.63 24.43 7.78
CA PHE A 299 1.34 25.50 7.09
C PHE A 299 1.67 26.67 8.04
N ARG A 300 0.72 27.07 8.89
CA ARG A 300 0.87 28.16 9.87
C ARG A 300 1.37 27.72 11.24
N HIS A 301 1.88 26.50 11.39
CA HIS A 301 2.42 25.99 12.65
C HIS A 301 1.39 25.78 13.77
N ILE A 302 0.08 25.75 13.46
CA ILE A 302 -0.99 25.65 14.47
C ILE A 302 -1.47 24.19 14.56
N GLY A 303 -1.48 23.64 15.78
CA GLY A 303 -2.10 22.34 16.09
C GLY A 303 -1.23 21.09 15.88
N VAL A 304 0.00 21.22 15.37
CA VAL A 304 0.90 20.05 15.15
C VAL A 304 1.45 19.47 16.45
N GLU A 305 1.88 20.30 17.41
CA GLU A 305 2.37 19.78 18.70
C GLU A 305 1.28 19.05 19.50
N PRO A 306 0.05 19.59 19.66
CA PRO A 306 -1.04 18.85 20.29
C PRO A 306 -1.42 17.55 19.56
N LEU A 307 -1.28 17.51 18.23
CA LEU A 307 -1.46 16.27 17.46
C LEU A 307 -0.40 15.21 17.84
N MET A 308 0.84 15.61 18.05
CA MET A 308 1.92 14.71 18.49
C MET A 308 1.71 14.21 19.92
N ASP A 309 1.16 15.06 20.81
CA ASP A 309 0.73 14.65 22.14
C ASP A 309 -0.40 13.61 22.05
N ALA A 310 -1.40 13.86 21.19
CA ALA A 310 -2.49 12.94 20.91
C ALA A 310 -2.05 11.58 20.34
N ILE A 311 -1.00 11.56 19.49
CA ILE A 311 -0.39 10.31 19.01
C ILE A 311 0.10 9.46 20.18
N ILE A 312 0.75 10.06 21.17
CA ILE A 312 1.27 9.33 22.33
C ILE A 312 0.11 8.83 23.21
N ASP A 313 -0.85 9.71 23.48
CA ASP A 313 -1.95 9.49 24.42
C ASP A 313 -2.97 8.46 23.89
N TYR A 314 -3.30 8.49 22.59
CA TYR A 314 -4.41 7.71 22.04
C TYR A 314 -4.00 6.55 21.13
N LEU A 315 -2.87 6.63 20.42
CA LEU A 315 -2.42 5.53 19.56
C LEU A 315 -1.67 4.45 20.36
N PRO A 316 -1.81 3.17 19.98
CA PRO A 316 -1.25 2.05 20.74
C PRO A 316 0.26 1.95 20.60
N SER A 317 0.88 1.35 21.60
CA SER A 317 2.23 0.80 21.50
C SER A 317 2.21 -0.55 20.74
N PRO A 318 3.37 -1.03 20.24
CA PRO A 318 3.47 -2.34 19.57
C PRO A 318 3.04 -3.54 20.41
N ASP A 319 2.98 -3.41 21.74
CA ASP A 319 2.53 -4.47 22.66
C ASP A 319 0.99 -4.51 22.78
N GLU A 320 0.33 -3.39 22.53
CA GLU A 320 -1.12 -3.23 22.64
C GLU A 320 -1.87 -3.55 21.34
N ARG A 321 -1.14 -3.99 20.30
CA ARG A 321 -1.71 -4.32 18.99
C ARG A 321 -2.42 -5.68 19.01
N PRO A 322 -3.45 -5.88 18.17
CA PRO A 322 -4.00 -7.22 17.92
C PRO A 322 -2.92 -8.20 17.44
N ASP A 323 -3.08 -9.48 17.79
CA ASP A 323 -2.10 -10.50 17.39
C ASP A 323 -2.00 -10.58 15.86
N LEU A 324 -0.78 -10.86 15.37
CA LEU A 324 -0.50 -10.87 13.95
C LEU A 324 -1.06 -12.15 13.31
N HIS A 325 -1.87 -12.00 12.27
CA HIS A 325 -2.23 -13.12 11.41
C HIS A 325 -1.10 -13.41 10.42
N VAL A 326 -0.70 -14.68 10.38
CA VAL A 326 0.29 -15.21 9.44
C VAL A 326 -0.34 -16.27 8.55
N GLN A 327 0.09 -16.32 7.29
CA GLN A 327 -0.28 -17.37 6.36
C GLN A 327 0.80 -18.45 6.36
N THR A 328 0.37 -19.70 6.45
CA THR A 328 1.20 -20.88 6.18
C THR A 328 0.61 -21.63 4.99
N GLY A 329 1.32 -22.64 4.47
CA GLY A 329 0.79 -23.48 3.39
C GLY A 329 -0.54 -24.19 3.72
N GLU A 330 -0.94 -24.24 5.01
CA GLU A 330 -2.15 -24.91 5.50
C GLU A 330 -3.29 -23.94 5.87
N GLY A 331 -3.08 -22.61 5.80
CA GLY A 331 -4.12 -21.62 6.06
C GLY A 331 -3.65 -20.36 6.81
N LYS A 332 -4.62 -19.57 7.32
CA LYS A 332 -4.36 -18.38 8.15
C LYS A 332 -4.37 -18.76 9.64
N HIS A 333 -3.31 -18.41 10.36
CA HIS A 333 -3.15 -18.70 11.78
C HIS A 333 -2.71 -17.44 12.56
N SER A 334 -2.92 -17.43 13.87
CA SER A 334 -2.34 -16.41 14.75
C SER A 334 -0.86 -16.72 15.01
N LEU A 335 0.01 -15.71 14.95
CA LEU A 335 1.44 -15.88 15.16
C LEU A 335 1.72 -16.40 16.58
N ALA A 336 1.07 -15.85 17.61
CA ALA A 336 1.29 -16.28 18.99
C ALA A 336 0.97 -17.77 19.19
N LYS A 337 -0.18 -18.23 18.66
CA LYS A 337 -0.59 -19.64 18.72
C LYS A 337 0.42 -20.54 18.02
N LEU A 338 0.86 -20.15 16.83
CA LEU A 338 1.79 -20.91 16.01
C LEU A 338 3.16 -21.05 16.69
N LEU A 339 3.67 -19.96 17.27
CA LEU A 339 4.91 -19.95 18.05
C LEU A 339 4.80 -20.82 19.31
N HIS A 340 3.66 -20.75 20.02
CA HIS A 340 3.41 -21.55 21.22
C HIS A 340 3.39 -23.05 20.92
N GLU A 341 2.65 -23.48 19.90
CA GLU A 341 2.58 -24.89 19.46
C GLU A 341 3.95 -25.48 19.11
N HIS A 342 4.85 -24.65 18.56
CA HIS A 342 6.23 -25.07 18.25
C HIS A 342 7.16 -25.02 19.46
N SER A 343 6.88 -24.17 20.45
CA SER A 343 7.65 -24.11 21.69
C SER A 343 7.42 -25.33 22.60
N GLU A 344 6.21 -25.90 22.59
CA GLU A 344 5.84 -27.04 23.44
C GLU A 344 6.26 -28.41 22.90
N LYS A 345 6.48 -28.53 21.59
CA LYS A 345 6.99 -29.77 20.98
C LYS A 345 8.44 -30.03 21.43
N LYS A 346 8.60 -30.81 22.50
CA LYS A 346 9.90 -31.30 23.01
C LYS A 346 10.63 -32.13 21.94
N GLY A 347 11.51 -31.48 21.18
CA GLY A 347 12.41 -32.11 20.20
C GLY A 347 13.68 -31.29 19.97
N LYS A 348 14.66 -31.82 19.24
CA LYS A 348 15.90 -31.12 18.82
C LYS A 348 15.63 -30.06 17.72
N HIS A 349 14.54 -29.31 17.82
CA HIS A 349 14.17 -28.29 16.83
C HIS A 349 14.75 -26.92 17.21
N ALA A 350 15.06 -26.13 16.18
CA ALA A 350 15.57 -24.78 16.35
C ALA A 350 14.54 -23.91 17.07
N ARG A 351 14.97 -23.11 18.06
CA ARG A 351 14.09 -22.13 18.71
C ARG A 351 14.05 -20.87 17.86
N ILE A 352 12.85 -20.32 17.68
CA ILE A 352 12.66 -19.07 16.95
C ILE A 352 13.19 -17.94 17.83
N ALA A 353 14.16 -17.20 17.29
CA ALA A 353 14.82 -16.09 17.96
C ALA A 353 14.20 -14.75 17.56
N ALA A 354 13.80 -14.62 16.29
CA ALA A 354 13.03 -13.48 15.83
C ALA A 354 12.16 -13.80 14.62
N VAL A 355 11.06 -13.08 14.49
CA VAL A 355 10.25 -12.98 13.27
C VAL A 355 10.16 -11.51 12.89
N ALA A 356 10.59 -11.18 11.68
CA ALA A 356 10.59 -9.81 11.16
C ALA A 356 10.00 -9.76 9.76
N SER A 357 9.43 -8.62 9.37
CA SER A 357 8.98 -8.38 7.99
C SER A 357 9.83 -7.28 7.36
N VAL A 358 10.26 -7.51 6.12
CA VAL A 358 10.86 -6.47 5.28
C VAL A 358 9.71 -5.67 4.68
N PHE A 359 9.68 -4.37 4.91
CA PHE A 359 8.59 -3.52 4.42
C PHE A 359 9.03 -2.39 3.48
N LYS A 360 10.33 -2.14 3.40
CA LYS A 360 10.91 -1.24 2.42
C LYS A 360 12.31 -1.70 2.09
N VAL A 361 12.66 -1.71 0.82
CA VAL A 361 14.05 -1.85 0.37
C VAL A 361 14.42 -0.58 -0.37
N PHE A 362 15.60 -0.04 -0.09
CA PHE A 362 16.07 1.22 -0.66
C PHE A 362 17.57 1.17 -0.89
N ASN A 363 18.04 1.75 -2.00
CA ASN A 363 19.46 1.86 -2.27
C ASN A 363 20.02 3.17 -1.70
N HIS A 364 20.68 3.09 -0.54
CA HIS A 364 21.27 4.25 0.12
C HIS A 364 22.59 4.67 -0.57
N PRO A 365 22.81 5.97 -0.86
CA PRO A 365 23.99 6.42 -1.61
C PRO A 365 25.34 5.99 -1.01
N THR A 366 25.45 5.95 0.32
CA THR A 366 26.71 5.58 1.03
C THR A 366 26.71 4.15 1.57
N GLU A 367 25.55 3.60 1.90
CA GLU A 367 25.44 2.32 2.61
C GLU A 367 25.07 1.17 1.66
N GLY A 368 24.69 1.47 0.41
CA GLY A 368 24.18 0.53 -0.57
C GLY A 368 22.75 0.08 -0.25
N MET A 369 22.39 -1.12 -0.70
CA MET A 369 21.03 -1.65 -0.52
C MET A 369 20.73 -1.93 0.96
N LEU A 370 19.75 -1.20 1.48
CA LEU A 370 19.21 -1.34 2.84
C LEU A 370 17.81 -1.95 2.78
N SER A 371 17.55 -2.93 3.63
CA SER A 371 16.23 -3.54 3.80
C SER A 371 15.67 -3.15 5.17
N PHE A 372 14.68 -2.27 5.20
CA PHE A 372 13.98 -1.88 6.40
C PHE A 372 13.13 -3.04 6.92
N VAL A 373 13.30 -3.35 8.19
CA VAL A 373 12.68 -4.48 8.88
C VAL A 373 11.94 -4.01 10.11
N ARG A 374 10.76 -4.58 10.32
CA ARG A 374 9.99 -4.48 11.57
C ARG A 374 10.02 -5.82 12.29
N VAL A 375 10.44 -5.84 13.55
CA VAL A 375 10.48 -7.06 14.37
C VAL A 375 9.13 -7.25 15.06
N TYR A 376 8.47 -8.38 14.83
CA TYR A 376 7.16 -8.70 15.41
C TYR A 376 7.23 -9.66 16.59
N HIS A 377 8.31 -10.44 16.68
CA HIS A 377 8.55 -11.36 17.78
C HIS A 377 10.05 -11.52 18.00
N GLY A 378 10.46 -11.61 19.27
CA GLY A 378 11.83 -11.90 19.69
C GLY A 378 12.82 -10.75 19.44
N GLU A 379 14.09 -11.11 19.29
CA GLU A 379 15.22 -10.18 19.12
C GLU A 379 16.06 -10.56 17.90
N LEU A 380 16.16 -9.64 16.94
CA LEU A 380 16.95 -9.82 15.73
C LEU A 380 18.36 -9.30 15.96
N HIS A 381 19.34 -10.19 16.08
CA HIS A 381 20.74 -9.84 16.27
C HIS A 381 21.48 -9.53 14.97
N ARG A 382 22.52 -8.70 15.06
CA ARG A 382 23.33 -8.24 13.93
C ARG A 382 23.91 -9.36 13.05
N ASN A 383 24.34 -10.45 13.69
CA ASN A 383 24.99 -11.58 13.02
C ASN A 383 24.04 -12.77 12.79
N ALA A 384 22.73 -12.58 13.02
CA ALA A 384 21.76 -13.62 12.71
C ALA A 384 21.73 -13.85 11.19
N ALA A 385 21.65 -15.10 10.75
CA ALA A 385 21.42 -15.45 9.35
C ALA A 385 19.93 -15.80 9.18
N PRO A 386 19.04 -14.81 8.97
CA PRO A 386 17.62 -15.08 8.88
C PRO A 386 17.30 -15.88 7.62
N TRP A 387 16.32 -16.77 7.75
CA TRP A 387 15.70 -17.46 6.65
C TRP A 387 14.64 -16.55 6.00
N ASN A 388 14.80 -16.27 4.72
CA ASN A 388 13.77 -15.63 3.91
C ASN A 388 12.76 -16.70 3.49
N THR A 389 11.55 -16.59 4.03
CA THR A 389 10.45 -17.55 3.83
C THR A 389 9.83 -17.50 2.44
N HIS A 390 9.93 -16.37 1.75
CA HIS A 390 9.42 -16.21 0.39
C HIS A 390 10.44 -16.71 -0.64
N ALA A 391 11.68 -16.27 -0.53
CA ALA A 391 12.75 -16.72 -1.43
C ALA A 391 13.27 -18.14 -1.12
N LEU A 392 12.91 -18.69 0.04
CA LEU A 392 13.39 -19.97 0.57
C LEU A 392 14.92 -20.07 0.60
N VAL A 393 15.57 -18.98 1.03
CA VAL A 393 17.03 -18.90 1.17
C VAL A 393 17.42 -18.38 2.55
N SER A 394 18.58 -18.81 3.03
CA SER A 394 19.23 -18.15 4.17
C SER A 394 19.94 -16.89 3.67
N GLU A 395 19.62 -15.75 4.28
CA GLU A 395 20.30 -14.49 4.03
C GLU A 395 21.45 -14.31 5.03
N SER A 396 22.49 -13.57 4.62
CA SER A 396 23.66 -13.27 5.46
C SER A 396 23.86 -11.76 5.53
N PRO A 397 23.29 -11.08 6.54
CA PRO A 397 23.40 -9.64 6.68
C PRO A 397 24.83 -9.22 7.05
N LEU A 398 25.22 -8.03 6.61
CA LEU A 398 26.50 -7.38 6.92
C LEU A 398 26.42 -6.52 8.20
N GLY A 399 25.21 -6.09 8.57
CA GLY A 399 24.98 -5.29 9.75
C GLY A 399 23.52 -4.91 9.96
N LEU A 400 23.23 -4.43 11.16
CA LEU A 400 21.96 -3.81 11.55
C LEU A 400 22.21 -2.33 11.83
N LEU A 401 21.30 -1.50 11.32
CA LEU A 401 21.34 -0.05 11.42
C LEU A 401 20.02 0.45 11.99
N GLN A 402 20.08 1.42 12.90
CA GLN A 402 18.95 2.29 13.23
C GLN A 402 19.05 3.53 12.34
N ILE A 403 17.96 3.88 11.68
CA ILE A 403 17.89 5.06 10.81
C ILE A 403 17.05 6.11 11.51
N SER A 404 17.70 7.18 11.94
CA SER A 404 17.07 8.31 12.65
C SER A 404 17.18 9.55 11.77
N ALA A 405 16.13 9.81 11.00
CA ALA A 405 16.09 10.85 9.96
C ALA A 405 17.30 10.79 9.01
N ALA A 406 18.29 11.66 9.17
CA ALA A 406 19.48 11.72 8.31
C ALA A 406 20.70 10.93 8.84
N LYS A 407 20.62 10.35 10.04
CA LYS A 407 21.75 9.65 10.68
C LYS A 407 21.52 8.14 10.68
N THR A 408 22.57 7.40 10.34
CA THR A 408 22.61 5.94 10.40
C THR A 408 23.51 5.51 11.56
N GLU A 409 22.96 4.78 12.52
CA GLU A 409 23.70 4.28 13.68
C GLU A 409 23.73 2.75 13.68
N VAL A 410 24.90 2.16 13.92
CA VAL A 410 25.03 0.69 13.96
C VAL A 410 24.50 0.16 15.29
N VAL A 411 23.58 -0.80 15.24
CA VAL A 411 22.97 -1.43 16.43
C VAL A 411 23.33 -2.91 16.52
N GLN A 412 23.30 -3.46 17.74
CA GLN A 412 23.65 -4.86 17.99
C GLN A 412 22.47 -5.82 17.83
N HIS A 413 21.25 -5.35 18.15
CA HIS A 413 20.02 -6.09 18.02
C HIS A 413 18.83 -5.13 17.83
N LEU A 414 17.74 -5.65 17.27
CA LEU A 414 16.44 -5.00 17.21
C LEU A 414 15.44 -5.84 18.00
N SER A 415 14.77 -5.21 18.96
CA SER A 415 13.75 -5.84 19.81
C SER A 415 12.36 -5.80 19.16
N THR A 416 11.43 -6.56 19.72
CA THR A 416 10.03 -6.57 19.27
C THR A 416 9.44 -5.16 19.25
N GLY A 417 8.73 -4.82 18.16
CA GLY A 417 8.12 -3.52 17.93
C GLY A 417 9.05 -2.47 17.31
N GLN A 418 10.36 -2.70 17.30
CA GLN A 418 11.33 -1.77 16.70
C GLN A 418 11.40 -1.90 15.18
N ILE A 419 11.68 -0.77 14.54
CA ILE A 419 11.97 -0.65 13.11
C ILE A 419 13.44 -0.27 12.96
N GLY A 420 14.15 -0.98 12.08
CA GLY A 420 15.53 -0.68 11.70
C GLY A 420 15.82 -1.15 10.29
N ALA A 421 17.09 -1.14 9.87
CA ALA A 421 17.50 -1.58 8.55
C ALA A 421 18.61 -2.64 8.61
N MET A 422 18.50 -3.66 7.76
CA MET A 422 19.53 -4.66 7.52
C MET A 422 20.34 -4.28 6.27
N LYS A 423 21.67 -4.35 6.39
CA LYS A 423 22.58 -4.15 5.26
C LYS A 423 22.98 -5.48 4.64
N GLY A 424 23.00 -5.54 3.31
CA GLY A 424 23.62 -6.66 2.57
C GLY A 424 22.75 -7.90 2.35
N LEU A 425 21.43 -7.81 2.53
CA LEU A 425 20.53 -8.87 2.07
C LEU A 425 20.52 -8.92 0.54
N LYS A 426 20.63 -10.12 -0.04
CA LYS A 426 20.79 -10.29 -1.49
C LYS A 426 19.47 -10.50 -2.21
N LYS A 427 18.59 -11.36 -1.69
CA LYS A 427 17.32 -11.69 -2.33
C LYS A 427 16.11 -11.05 -1.66
N ALA A 428 16.25 -10.55 -0.44
CA ALA A 428 15.18 -9.87 0.28
C ALA A 428 14.54 -8.75 -0.56
N ARG A 429 13.22 -8.83 -0.65
CA ARG A 429 12.32 -7.87 -1.30
C ARG A 429 11.34 -7.32 -0.28
N THR A 430 10.68 -6.23 -0.66
CA THR A 430 9.59 -5.69 0.14
C THR A 430 8.41 -6.68 0.24
N GLY A 431 7.94 -6.95 1.46
CA GLY A 431 6.90 -7.94 1.77
C GLY A 431 7.45 -9.28 2.29
N ASP A 432 8.76 -9.52 2.19
CA ASP A 432 9.35 -10.78 2.63
C ASP A 432 9.34 -10.92 4.16
N THR A 433 9.07 -12.14 4.65
CA THR A 433 9.19 -12.48 6.08
C THR A 433 10.53 -13.15 6.36
N LEU A 434 11.25 -12.61 7.34
CA LEU A 434 12.55 -13.08 7.83
C LEU A 434 12.39 -13.80 9.17
N LEU A 435 12.89 -15.03 9.24
CA LEU A 435 12.84 -15.84 10.45
C LEU A 435 14.27 -16.14 10.93
N ALA A 436 14.63 -15.67 12.11
CA ALA A 436 15.92 -15.98 12.75
C ALA A 436 15.73 -17.09 13.78
N THR A 437 16.64 -18.06 13.81
CA THR A 437 16.62 -19.18 14.77
C THR A 437 17.91 -19.27 15.57
N VAL A 438 17.82 -19.74 16.81
CA VAL A 438 18.98 -20.05 17.66
C VAL A 438 19.10 -21.56 17.85
N GLY A 439 20.34 -22.08 17.77
CA GLY A 439 20.67 -23.50 17.93
C GLY A 439 20.85 -24.23 16.59
N SER A 440 19.88 -25.02 16.17
CA SER A 440 19.94 -25.78 14.91
C SER A 440 19.64 -24.89 13.69
N LYS A 441 20.31 -25.13 12.56
CA LYS A 441 20.04 -24.43 11.28
C LYS A 441 18.80 -24.93 10.54
N THR A 442 18.24 -26.07 10.94
CA THR A 442 17.07 -26.66 10.30
C THR A 442 15.78 -26.06 10.85
N LEU A 443 15.14 -25.22 10.04
CA LEU A 443 13.78 -24.75 10.32
C LEU A 443 12.77 -25.91 10.24
N PRO A 444 11.80 -25.97 11.17
CA PRO A 444 10.62 -26.81 11.05
C PRO A 444 9.88 -26.56 9.74
N GLU A 445 9.38 -27.62 9.10
CA GLU A 445 8.83 -27.58 7.74
C GLU A 445 7.62 -26.63 7.60
N GLY A 446 6.69 -26.67 8.56
CA GLY A 446 5.52 -25.76 8.60
C GLY A 446 5.87 -24.28 8.81
N LEU A 447 7.08 -23.96 9.27
CA LEU A 447 7.54 -22.58 9.51
C LEU A 447 8.29 -21.97 8.31
N ARG A 448 8.74 -22.80 7.36
CA ARG A 448 9.58 -22.35 6.23
C ARG A 448 8.86 -21.42 5.28
N HIS A 449 7.53 -21.49 5.28
CA HIS A 449 6.63 -20.77 4.39
C HIS A 449 5.77 -19.76 5.14
N ILE A 450 6.10 -19.40 6.39
CA ILE A 450 5.36 -18.37 7.11
C ILE A 450 5.47 -17.05 6.37
N GLN A 451 4.33 -16.46 6.04
CA GLN A 451 4.25 -15.12 5.48
C GLN A 451 3.41 -14.24 6.39
N ILE A 452 4.00 -13.14 6.83
CA ILE A 452 3.27 -12.05 7.46
C ILE A 452 2.52 -11.33 6.35
N ARG A 453 1.19 -11.52 6.31
CA ARG A 453 0.24 -10.78 5.46
C ARG A 453 0.82 -10.50 4.05
N PRO A 454 0.97 -11.54 3.20
CA PRO A 454 1.60 -11.37 1.90
C PRO A 454 0.87 -10.28 1.09
N PRO A 455 1.60 -9.30 0.53
CA PRO A 455 0.95 -8.23 -0.23
C PRO A 455 0.35 -8.80 -1.51
N GLU A 456 -0.90 -8.47 -1.80
CA GLU A 456 -1.50 -8.74 -3.10
C GLU A 456 -0.88 -7.78 -4.12
N ILE A 457 0.00 -8.31 -4.98
CA ILE A 457 0.66 -7.51 -6.02
C ILE A 457 -0.25 -7.49 -7.25
N PRO A 458 -0.77 -6.32 -7.67
CA PRO A 458 -1.59 -6.21 -8.87
C PRO A 458 -0.84 -6.72 -10.13
N PRO A 459 -1.56 -7.23 -11.15
CA PRO A 459 -0.94 -7.58 -12.42
C PRO A 459 -0.38 -6.33 -13.11
N ALA A 460 0.75 -6.49 -13.82
CA ALA A 460 1.29 -5.42 -14.65
C ALA A 460 0.41 -5.24 -15.91
N VAL A 461 0.09 -4.00 -16.26
CA VAL A 461 -0.80 -3.64 -17.38
C VAL A 461 -0.10 -2.85 -18.48
N ALA A 462 1.09 -2.32 -18.18
CA ALA A 462 1.92 -1.53 -19.08
C ALA A 462 3.32 -2.14 -19.16
N PHE A 463 3.98 -1.98 -20.30
CA PHE A 463 5.38 -2.34 -20.46
C PHE A 463 6.19 -1.26 -21.19
N LEU A 464 7.51 -1.34 -21.04
CA LEU A 464 8.51 -0.48 -21.65
C LEU A 464 9.65 -1.39 -22.16
N ALA A 465 9.95 -1.32 -23.45
CA ALA A 465 11.11 -1.97 -24.03
C ALA A 465 12.36 -1.07 -23.94
N MET A 466 13.52 -1.69 -23.71
CA MET A 466 14.80 -1.01 -23.51
C MET A 466 15.93 -1.77 -24.21
N ASP A 467 16.75 -1.02 -24.94
CA ASP A 467 17.81 -1.57 -25.79
C ASP A 467 19.17 -1.02 -25.33
N PRO A 468 20.00 -1.81 -24.63
CA PRO A 468 21.31 -1.35 -24.17
C PRO A 468 22.34 -1.30 -25.31
N TYR A 469 23.21 -0.28 -25.30
CA TYR A 469 24.33 -0.16 -26.22
C TYR A 469 25.50 -1.05 -25.79
N GLY A 470 25.40 -2.34 -26.11
CA GLY A 470 26.45 -3.34 -25.90
C GLY A 470 26.37 -4.07 -24.55
N ASN A 471 27.26 -5.06 -24.37
CA ASN A 471 27.17 -6.03 -23.27
C ASN A 471 27.43 -5.43 -21.87
N VAL A 472 28.27 -4.39 -21.78
CA VAL A 472 28.56 -3.72 -20.49
C VAL A 472 27.31 -3.00 -20.00
N ALA A 473 26.68 -2.21 -20.86
CA ALA A 473 25.41 -1.55 -20.56
C ALA A 473 24.30 -2.57 -20.25
N ALA A 474 24.27 -3.72 -20.93
CA ALA A 474 23.30 -4.78 -20.63
C ALA A 474 23.46 -5.36 -19.21
N GLN A 475 24.69 -5.59 -18.75
CA GLN A 475 24.96 -6.09 -17.38
C GLN A 475 24.64 -5.05 -16.30
N GLU A 476 24.94 -3.78 -16.56
CA GLU A 476 24.58 -2.66 -15.67
C GLU A 476 23.06 -2.47 -15.59
N LEU A 477 22.37 -2.56 -16.74
CA LEU A 477 20.91 -2.49 -16.82
C LEU A 477 20.25 -3.64 -16.07
N GLU A 478 20.73 -4.88 -16.26
CA GLU A 478 20.25 -6.06 -15.53
C GLU A 478 20.39 -5.88 -14.00
N THR A 479 21.53 -5.37 -13.56
CA THR A 479 21.79 -5.10 -12.14
C THR A 479 20.83 -4.03 -11.59
N LEU A 480 20.61 -2.96 -12.35
CA LEU A 480 19.72 -1.86 -11.96
C LEU A 480 18.24 -2.29 -11.95
N LEU A 481 17.81 -3.09 -12.92
CA LEU A 481 16.46 -3.63 -12.99
C LEU A 481 16.17 -4.61 -11.86
N ASP A 482 17.13 -5.47 -11.48
CA ASP A 482 17.00 -6.32 -10.29
C ASP A 482 16.88 -5.47 -9.02
N GLN A 483 17.70 -4.43 -8.88
CA GLN A 483 17.58 -3.50 -7.75
C GLN A 483 16.21 -2.81 -7.71
N MET A 484 15.68 -2.35 -8.84
CA MET A 484 14.37 -1.70 -8.91
C MET A 484 13.23 -2.68 -8.58
N SER A 485 13.25 -3.90 -9.15
CA SER A 485 12.25 -4.94 -8.85
C SER A 485 12.29 -5.42 -7.39
N ARG A 486 13.45 -5.30 -6.72
CA ARG A 486 13.57 -5.58 -5.29
C ARG A 486 12.98 -4.48 -4.40
N GLN A 487 13.09 -3.22 -4.81
CA GLN A 487 12.46 -2.07 -4.14
C GLN A 487 10.93 -2.12 -4.33
N ASP A 488 10.51 -2.38 -5.56
CA ASP A 488 9.11 -2.51 -5.95
C ASP A 488 8.84 -3.83 -6.71
N PRO A 489 8.24 -4.86 -6.05
CA PRO A 489 7.87 -6.13 -6.64
C PRO A 489 6.69 -6.02 -7.63
N SER A 490 6.02 -4.86 -7.71
CA SER A 490 5.05 -4.58 -8.78
C SER A 490 5.75 -4.22 -10.10
N LEU A 491 7.03 -3.83 -10.06
CA LEU A 491 7.90 -3.74 -11.23
C LEU A 491 8.51 -5.12 -11.53
N ARG A 492 8.20 -5.64 -12.71
CA ARG A 492 8.70 -6.92 -13.20
C ARG A 492 9.51 -6.70 -14.45
N TRP A 493 10.57 -7.46 -14.65
CA TRP A 493 11.35 -7.35 -15.88
C TRP A 493 11.79 -8.71 -16.38
N ASN A 494 12.01 -8.79 -17.69
CA ASN A 494 12.56 -9.95 -18.37
C ASN A 494 13.43 -9.50 -19.56
N ARG A 495 14.38 -10.35 -19.95
CA ARG A 495 15.17 -10.19 -21.17
C ARG A 495 14.65 -11.16 -22.22
N ASP A 496 14.32 -10.68 -23.42
CA ASP A 496 13.99 -11.58 -24.53
C ASP A 496 15.29 -12.10 -25.14
N GLU A 497 15.52 -13.41 -25.06
CA GLU A 497 16.70 -14.07 -25.61
C GLU A 497 16.85 -13.91 -27.14
N LYS A 498 15.77 -13.61 -27.87
CA LYS A 498 15.79 -13.48 -29.33
C LYS A 498 16.17 -12.09 -29.80
N THR A 499 15.59 -11.07 -29.17
CA THR A 499 15.80 -9.67 -29.55
C THR A 499 16.88 -9.01 -28.71
N GLU A 500 17.33 -9.67 -27.64
CA GLU A 500 18.22 -9.16 -26.60
C GLU A 500 17.71 -7.90 -25.89
N GLN A 501 16.42 -7.59 -26.07
CA GLN A 501 15.78 -6.42 -25.48
C GLN A 501 15.35 -6.72 -24.03
N PHE A 502 15.39 -5.68 -23.21
CA PHE A 502 14.90 -5.73 -21.84
C PHE A 502 13.49 -5.14 -21.79
N ILE A 503 12.55 -5.87 -21.21
CA ILE A 503 11.17 -5.45 -21.08
C ILE A 503 10.90 -5.22 -19.59
N LEU A 504 10.49 -4.01 -19.23
CA LEU A 504 10.04 -3.63 -17.89
C LEU A 504 8.51 -3.50 -17.90
N GLN A 505 7.85 -4.14 -16.94
CA GLN A 505 6.40 -4.16 -16.79
C GLN A 505 6.01 -3.49 -15.47
N GLY A 506 4.90 -2.74 -15.48
CA GLY A 506 4.41 -2.03 -14.30
C GLY A 506 2.89 -1.85 -14.28
N MET A 507 2.39 -1.31 -13.17
CA MET A 507 0.95 -1.13 -12.90
C MET A 507 0.29 0.03 -13.64
N GLY A 508 1.04 0.90 -14.31
CA GLY A 508 0.49 2.08 -14.95
C GLY A 508 1.51 2.97 -15.63
N LYS A 509 1.04 3.98 -16.37
CA LYS A 509 1.89 4.96 -17.07
C LYS A 509 2.78 5.73 -16.11
N LEU A 510 2.18 6.37 -15.11
CA LEU A 510 2.92 7.18 -14.13
C LEU A 510 3.96 6.34 -13.41
N HIS A 511 3.60 5.11 -13.04
CA HIS A 511 4.51 4.18 -12.39
C HIS A 511 5.74 3.87 -13.27
N LEU A 512 5.52 3.59 -14.56
CA LEU A 512 6.62 3.39 -15.51
C LEU A 512 7.37 4.69 -15.86
N GLU A 513 6.72 5.87 -15.86
CA GLU A 513 7.39 7.16 -16.05
C GLU A 513 8.39 7.45 -14.93
N VAL A 514 8.01 7.18 -13.68
CA VAL A 514 8.91 7.31 -12.53
C VAL A 514 10.08 6.35 -12.65
N ALA A 515 9.80 5.08 -12.98
CA ALA A 515 10.85 4.08 -13.19
C ALA A 515 11.80 4.49 -14.34
N LEU A 516 11.24 4.95 -15.47
CA LEU A 516 11.98 5.43 -16.63
C LEU A 516 12.86 6.63 -16.30
N HIS A 517 12.36 7.57 -15.50
CA HIS A 517 13.16 8.71 -15.06
C HIS A 517 14.38 8.26 -14.25
N HIS A 518 14.19 7.35 -13.29
CA HIS A 518 15.29 6.78 -12.51
C HIS A 518 16.32 6.04 -13.39
N LEU A 519 15.85 5.28 -14.38
CA LEU A 519 16.72 4.61 -15.35
C LEU A 519 17.48 5.61 -16.21
N LYS A 520 16.80 6.65 -16.73
CA LYS A 520 17.42 7.71 -17.52
C LYS A 520 18.45 8.49 -16.73
N GLN A 521 18.26 8.71 -15.43
CA GLN A 521 19.24 9.40 -14.59
C GLN A 521 20.53 8.60 -14.40
N ASN A 522 20.40 7.29 -14.17
CA ASN A 522 21.53 6.41 -13.88
C ASN A 522 22.23 5.88 -15.15
N MET A 523 21.53 5.75 -16.27
CA MET A 523 22.03 5.16 -17.52
C MET A 523 21.98 6.13 -18.72
N LYS A 524 22.36 7.39 -18.50
CA LYS A 524 22.34 8.45 -19.54
C LYS A 524 23.18 8.04 -20.75
N GLY A 525 22.53 7.93 -21.92
CA GLY A 525 23.20 7.68 -23.21
C GLY A 525 23.71 6.25 -23.41
N GLN A 526 23.36 5.32 -22.52
CA GLN A 526 23.79 3.91 -22.57
C GLN A 526 22.68 2.95 -23.00
N VAL A 527 21.43 3.38 -22.92
CA VAL A 527 20.24 2.58 -23.23
C VAL A 527 19.29 3.44 -24.04
N ASP A 528 18.75 2.87 -25.12
CA ASP A 528 17.61 3.45 -25.81
C ASP A 528 16.31 3.00 -25.14
N PHE A 529 15.41 3.95 -24.90
CA PHE A 529 14.16 3.71 -24.19
C PHE A 529 13.01 3.83 -25.16
N GLY A 530 12.27 2.74 -25.34
CA GLY A 530 11.05 2.72 -26.14
C GLY A 530 9.92 3.57 -25.54
N THR A 531 8.77 3.56 -26.21
CA THR A 531 7.54 4.14 -25.66
C THR A 531 6.86 3.17 -24.70
N ILE A 532 6.10 3.69 -23.74
CA ILE A 532 5.27 2.86 -22.87
C ILE A 532 4.11 2.32 -23.70
N GLU A 533 4.00 0.99 -23.77
CA GLU A 533 2.98 0.28 -24.52
C GLU A 533 2.07 -0.55 -23.60
N VAL A 534 0.88 -0.87 -24.09
CA VAL A 534 -0.10 -1.69 -23.38
C VAL A 534 0.15 -3.16 -23.67
N ASP A 535 0.15 -3.99 -22.63
CA ASP A 535 0.38 -5.43 -22.73
C ASP A 535 -0.87 -6.15 -23.28
N TYR A 536 -0.94 -6.30 -24.61
CA TYR A 536 -1.99 -7.08 -25.27
C TYR A 536 -1.77 -8.58 -25.08
N LYS A 537 -2.84 -9.34 -24.88
CA LYS A 537 -2.84 -10.81 -24.85
C LYS A 537 -3.54 -11.37 -26.08
N GLU A 538 -3.41 -12.66 -26.33
CA GLU A 538 -4.14 -13.37 -27.38
C GLU A 538 -5.19 -14.30 -26.76
N CYS A 539 -6.30 -14.56 -27.46
CA CYS A 539 -7.29 -15.53 -27.03
C CYS A 539 -7.88 -16.30 -28.21
N LEU A 540 -8.42 -17.49 -27.95
CA LEU A 540 -9.28 -18.17 -28.91
C LEU A 540 -10.69 -17.58 -28.87
N THR A 541 -11.28 -17.44 -30.06
CA THR A 541 -12.64 -16.93 -30.26
C THR A 541 -13.61 -18.05 -30.63
N THR A 542 -13.09 -19.16 -31.15
CA THR A 542 -13.85 -20.35 -31.54
C THR A 542 -13.07 -21.60 -31.10
N SER A 543 -13.78 -22.68 -30.78
CA SER A 543 -13.18 -23.98 -30.49
C SER A 543 -12.42 -24.52 -31.72
N THR A 544 -11.29 -25.19 -31.48
CA THR A 544 -10.50 -25.84 -32.53
C THR A 544 -10.99 -27.26 -32.77
N ASP A 545 -10.94 -27.73 -34.01
CA ASP A 545 -11.08 -29.15 -34.30
C ASP A 545 -9.99 -29.97 -33.57
N PRO A 546 -10.25 -31.22 -33.18
CA PRO A 546 -9.24 -32.10 -32.59
C PRO A 546 -8.02 -32.22 -33.50
N HIS A 547 -6.86 -31.75 -33.02
CA HIS A 547 -5.61 -31.81 -33.77
C HIS A 547 -4.73 -32.92 -33.22
N THR A 548 -4.54 -33.98 -33.99
CA THR A 548 -3.70 -35.14 -33.61
C THR A 548 -2.31 -35.01 -34.20
N LEU A 549 -1.29 -35.18 -33.37
CA LEU A 549 0.11 -35.13 -33.77
C LEU A 549 0.90 -36.33 -33.24
N VAL A 550 1.69 -36.94 -34.12
CA VAL A 550 2.71 -37.94 -33.79
C VAL A 550 4.05 -37.23 -33.60
N PHE A 551 4.59 -37.25 -32.39
CA PHE A 551 5.92 -36.77 -32.07
C PHE A 551 6.91 -37.93 -32.04
N ASP A 552 7.62 -38.14 -33.15
CA ASP A 552 8.63 -39.20 -33.33
C ASP A 552 9.99 -38.55 -33.64
N LYS A 553 10.72 -38.21 -32.57
CA LYS A 553 12.04 -37.55 -32.66
C LYS A 553 12.91 -37.92 -31.47
N PRO A 554 14.23 -38.09 -31.65
CA PRO A 554 15.12 -38.34 -30.54
C PRO A 554 15.24 -37.10 -29.63
N VAL A 555 15.03 -37.28 -28.32
CA VAL A 555 15.21 -36.24 -27.29
C VAL A 555 16.37 -36.64 -26.39
N ALA A 556 17.38 -35.77 -26.27
CA ALA A 556 18.61 -36.03 -25.51
C ALA A 556 19.30 -37.37 -25.87
N GLY A 557 19.28 -37.74 -27.16
CA GLY A 557 19.91 -38.96 -27.69
C GLY A 557 19.11 -40.26 -27.51
N LYS A 558 17.92 -40.20 -26.90
CA LYS A 558 17.00 -41.35 -26.79
C LYS A 558 15.88 -41.21 -27.81
N ALA A 559 15.65 -42.26 -28.60
CA ALA A 559 14.49 -42.33 -29.50
C ALA A 559 13.22 -42.57 -28.66
N GLY A 560 12.12 -41.96 -29.09
CA GLY A 560 10.81 -42.13 -28.47
C GLY A 560 9.72 -41.52 -29.32
N LYS A 561 8.52 -42.10 -29.21
CA LYS A 561 7.33 -41.74 -29.97
C LYS A 561 6.16 -41.51 -29.01
N VAL A 562 5.45 -40.40 -29.19
CA VAL A 562 4.21 -40.09 -28.45
C VAL A 562 3.19 -39.50 -29.43
N THR A 563 1.97 -40.02 -29.41
CA THR A 563 0.85 -39.45 -30.16
C THR A 563 -0.11 -38.79 -29.19
N CYS A 564 -0.50 -37.54 -29.50
CA CYS A 564 -1.43 -36.79 -28.66
C CYS A 564 -2.39 -35.97 -29.52
N THR A 565 -3.58 -35.75 -29.01
CA THR A 565 -4.62 -34.94 -29.63
C THR A 565 -4.94 -33.77 -28.73
N ALA A 566 -4.94 -32.55 -29.27
CA ALA A 566 -5.32 -31.35 -28.53
C ALA A 566 -6.62 -30.75 -29.07
N VAL A 567 -7.46 -30.30 -28.14
CA VAL A 567 -8.65 -29.48 -28.39
C VAL A 567 -8.50 -28.23 -27.53
N LEU A 568 -8.60 -27.05 -28.17
CA LEU A 568 -8.52 -25.76 -27.50
C LEU A 568 -9.85 -25.04 -27.67
N GLU A 569 -10.40 -24.55 -26.57
CA GLU A 569 -11.70 -23.89 -26.54
C GLU A 569 -11.59 -22.56 -25.78
N PRO A 570 -12.39 -21.55 -26.12
CA PRO A 570 -12.53 -20.37 -25.27
C PRO A 570 -13.04 -20.78 -23.88
N LEU A 571 -12.49 -20.16 -22.83
CA LEU A 571 -12.90 -20.46 -21.45
C LEU A 571 -14.27 -19.85 -21.14
N GLU A 572 -15.31 -20.68 -21.16
CA GLU A 572 -16.68 -20.32 -20.78
C GLU A 572 -17.02 -20.65 -19.31
N ASP A 573 -18.09 -20.05 -18.77
CA ASP A 573 -18.51 -20.21 -17.36
C ASP A 573 -18.82 -21.65 -16.95
N HIS A 574 -19.30 -22.48 -17.88
CA HIS A 574 -19.59 -23.89 -17.59
C HIS A 574 -18.32 -24.71 -17.30
N HIS A 575 -17.16 -24.31 -17.83
CA HIS A 575 -15.87 -24.91 -17.48
C HIS A 575 -15.41 -24.55 -16.06
N ARG A 576 -15.84 -23.39 -15.54
CA ARG A 576 -15.55 -22.94 -14.17
C ARG A 576 -16.43 -23.64 -13.12
N GLN A 577 -17.59 -24.16 -13.54
CA GLN A 577 -18.56 -24.86 -12.69
C GLN A 577 -18.47 -26.40 -12.81
N SER A 578 -17.59 -26.90 -13.67
CA SER A 578 -17.36 -28.34 -13.85
C SER A 578 -16.83 -28.98 -12.56
N SER A 579 -17.29 -30.20 -12.26
CA SER A 579 -16.85 -30.98 -11.09
C SER A 579 -15.43 -31.57 -11.24
N LEU A 580 -14.84 -31.47 -12.43
CA LEU A 580 -13.49 -31.95 -12.72
C LEU A 580 -12.50 -30.81 -12.51
N GLU A 581 -11.67 -30.92 -11.48
CA GLU A 581 -10.61 -29.94 -11.23
C GLU A 581 -9.55 -29.99 -12.37
N PRO A 582 -9.12 -28.85 -12.92
CA PRO A 582 -8.05 -28.78 -13.90
C PRO A 582 -6.72 -29.22 -13.31
N ASP A 583 -5.88 -29.84 -14.14
CA ASP A 583 -4.52 -30.23 -13.75
C ASP A 583 -3.64 -29.02 -13.43
N LEU A 584 -3.88 -27.91 -14.12
CA LEU A 584 -3.27 -26.63 -13.83
C LEU A 584 -4.18 -25.49 -14.30
N VAL A 585 -4.38 -24.50 -13.43
CA VAL A 585 -4.85 -23.17 -13.80
C VAL A 585 -3.66 -22.23 -13.78
N ARG A 586 -3.32 -21.64 -14.94
CA ARG A 586 -2.20 -20.70 -15.04
C ARG A 586 -2.47 -19.66 -16.12
N ASP A 587 -2.20 -18.40 -15.80
CA ASP A 587 -2.32 -17.27 -16.73
C ASP A 587 -3.73 -17.17 -17.36
N GLY A 588 -4.78 -17.52 -16.59
CA GLY A 588 -6.16 -17.53 -17.06
C GLY A 588 -6.54 -18.71 -17.97
N ASN A 589 -5.67 -19.71 -18.13
CA ASN A 589 -5.93 -20.92 -18.91
C ASN A 589 -6.21 -22.12 -18.00
N HIS A 590 -7.18 -22.95 -18.39
CA HIS A 590 -7.49 -24.21 -17.72
C HIS A 590 -6.91 -25.35 -18.55
N ILE A 591 -5.94 -26.08 -18.00
CA ILE A 591 -5.25 -27.17 -18.70
C ILE A 591 -5.74 -28.51 -18.13
N HIS A 592 -6.25 -29.37 -19.00
CA HIS A 592 -6.62 -30.75 -18.70
C HIS A 592 -5.79 -31.72 -19.55
N ILE A 593 -5.13 -32.65 -18.89
CA ILE A 593 -4.38 -33.73 -19.50
C ILE A 593 -5.15 -35.04 -19.29
N ILE A 594 -5.60 -35.65 -20.38
CA ILE A 594 -6.33 -36.92 -20.34
C ILE A 594 -5.37 -38.03 -20.76
N ILE A 595 -5.12 -38.96 -19.86
CA ILE A 595 -4.36 -40.19 -20.14
C ILE A 595 -5.32 -41.35 -19.88
N PRO A 596 -6.00 -41.89 -20.93
CA PRO A 596 -6.95 -42.97 -20.77
C PRO A 596 -6.21 -44.26 -20.38
N LEU A 597 -6.78 -45.01 -19.43
CA LEU A 597 -6.28 -46.34 -19.11
C LEU A 597 -6.54 -47.28 -20.30
N PRO A 598 -5.59 -48.18 -20.64
CA PRO A 598 -5.79 -49.17 -21.68
C PRO A 598 -7.03 -50.03 -21.42
N ALA A 599 -7.85 -50.28 -22.44
CA ALA A 599 -9.08 -51.06 -22.31
C ALA A 599 -8.84 -52.53 -21.89
N ASP A 600 -7.61 -53.02 -22.05
CA ASP A 600 -7.17 -54.37 -21.67
C ASP A 600 -6.68 -54.47 -20.21
N GLY A 601 -6.66 -53.36 -19.46
CA GLY A 601 -6.20 -53.32 -18.07
C GLY A 601 -4.68 -53.49 -17.89
N SER A 602 -3.89 -53.39 -18.98
CA SER A 602 -2.44 -53.45 -18.90
C SER A 602 -1.83 -52.21 -18.24
N GLU A 603 -0.72 -52.38 -17.53
CA GLU A 603 0.03 -51.25 -16.96
C GLU A 603 0.64 -50.40 -18.08
N LEU A 604 0.48 -49.08 -17.96
CA LEU A 604 1.09 -48.13 -18.87
C LEU A 604 2.62 -48.23 -18.78
N ARG A 605 3.29 -48.24 -19.94
CA ARG A 605 4.75 -48.40 -20.04
C ARG A 605 5.57 -47.18 -19.58
N PHE A 606 4.92 -46.20 -18.95
CA PHE A 606 5.52 -44.94 -18.52
C PHE A 606 4.83 -44.43 -17.25
N ASP A 607 5.54 -43.59 -16.49
CA ASP A 607 4.99 -42.94 -15.30
C ASP A 607 3.97 -41.86 -15.72
N THR A 608 2.71 -42.07 -15.36
CA THR A 608 1.59 -41.17 -15.67
C THR A 608 1.70 -39.83 -14.96
N ARG A 609 2.28 -39.77 -13.76
CA ARG A 609 2.46 -38.53 -13.00
C ARG A 609 3.55 -37.68 -13.61
N GLU A 610 4.67 -38.29 -13.98
CA GLU A 610 5.75 -37.60 -14.69
C GLU A 610 5.27 -37.10 -16.07
N ALA A 611 4.61 -37.96 -16.84
CA ALA A 611 4.06 -37.61 -18.15
C ALA A 611 3.10 -36.42 -18.05
N ARG A 612 2.14 -36.46 -17.12
CA ARG A 612 1.18 -35.36 -16.87
C ARG A 612 1.90 -34.04 -16.58
N GLN A 613 2.85 -34.03 -15.65
CA GLN A 613 3.61 -32.82 -15.30
C GLN A 613 4.39 -32.26 -16.51
N GLN A 614 5.03 -33.12 -17.28
CA GLN A 614 5.82 -32.71 -18.44
C GLN A 614 4.95 -32.20 -19.59
N MET A 615 3.78 -32.80 -19.81
CA MET A 615 2.80 -32.31 -20.77
C MET A 615 2.28 -30.93 -20.37
N VAL A 616 1.92 -30.74 -19.11
CA VAL A 616 1.51 -29.42 -18.58
C VAL A 616 2.59 -28.37 -18.88
N ASN A 617 3.86 -28.68 -18.59
CA ASN A 617 4.97 -27.77 -18.91
C ASN A 617 5.06 -27.47 -20.41
N GLY A 618 4.83 -28.47 -21.27
CA GLY A 618 4.79 -28.32 -22.72
C GLY A 618 3.67 -27.42 -23.21
N VAL A 619 2.45 -27.58 -22.66
CA VAL A 619 1.28 -26.74 -22.97
C VAL A 619 1.56 -25.29 -22.56
N VAL A 620 2.03 -25.06 -21.32
CA VAL A 620 2.38 -23.72 -20.82
C VAL A 620 3.41 -23.05 -21.72
N ALA A 621 4.45 -23.77 -22.14
CA ALA A 621 5.46 -23.23 -23.05
C ALA A 621 4.89 -22.89 -24.43
N ALA A 622 3.92 -23.64 -24.94
CA ALA A 622 3.29 -23.37 -26.24
C ALA A 622 2.38 -22.14 -26.21
N MET A 623 1.68 -21.93 -25.09
CA MET A 623 0.76 -20.80 -24.92
C MET A 623 1.45 -19.49 -24.53
N ALA A 624 2.72 -19.55 -24.11
CA ALA A 624 3.49 -18.36 -23.75
C ALA A 624 3.68 -17.36 -24.91
N ARG A 625 3.59 -17.82 -26.17
CA ARG A 625 3.72 -16.99 -27.37
C ARG A 625 2.66 -17.41 -28.40
N GLY A 626 1.65 -16.56 -28.59
CA GLY A 626 0.56 -16.76 -29.52
C GLY A 626 0.95 -16.56 -31.00
N PRO A 627 0.13 -17.06 -31.93
CA PRO A 627 0.43 -17.05 -33.36
C PRO A 627 0.28 -15.67 -34.03
N ARG A 628 -0.47 -14.72 -33.46
CA ARG A 628 -0.78 -13.44 -34.12
C ARG A 628 0.28 -12.36 -33.87
N ARG A 629 0.64 -12.11 -32.62
CA ARG A 629 1.61 -11.08 -32.20
C ARG A 629 2.73 -11.65 -31.32
N SER A 630 2.83 -12.97 -31.18
CA SER A 630 3.71 -13.61 -30.18
C SER A 630 3.36 -13.19 -28.75
N ALA A 631 2.14 -12.69 -28.51
CA ALA A 631 1.68 -12.32 -27.19
C ALA A 631 1.13 -13.55 -26.45
N PRO A 632 1.22 -13.62 -25.10
CA PRO A 632 0.74 -14.78 -24.36
C PRO A 632 -0.75 -15.05 -24.60
N VAL A 633 -1.10 -16.32 -24.80
CA VAL A 633 -2.48 -16.76 -24.99
C VAL A 633 -3.14 -16.95 -23.61
N GLN A 634 -4.30 -16.33 -23.40
CA GLN A 634 -5.07 -16.41 -22.16
C GLN A 634 -6.54 -16.74 -22.40
N GLY A 635 -7.24 -17.14 -21.35
CA GLY A 635 -8.68 -17.39 -21.38
C GLY A 635 -9.07 -18.61 -22.21
N CYS A 636 -8.23 -19.64 -22.25
CA CYS A 636 -8.49 -20.87 -23.01
C CYS A 636 -8.64 -22.09 -22.10
N HIS A 637 -9.56 -22.97 -22.45
CA HIS A 637 -9.66 -24.33 -21.94
C HIS A 637 -8.91 -25.27 -22.90
N VAL A 638 -7.86 -25.93 -22.42
CA VAL A 638 -6.99 -26.77 -23.24
C VAL A 638 -7.07 -28.20 -22.76
N THR A 639 -7.59 -29.07 -23.61
CA THR A 639 -7.64 -30.51 -23.36
C THR A 639 -6.62 -31.21 -24.26
N VAL A 640 -5.64 -31.88 -23.65
CA VAL A 640 -4.67 -32.71 -24.37
C VAL A 640 -4.86 -34.16 -23.97
N THR A 641 -5.23 -35.00 -24.94
CA THR A 641 -5.41 -36.44 -24.75
C THR A 641 -4.22 -37.19 -25.32
N VAL A 642 -3.61 -38.07 -24.52
CA VAL A 642 -2.56 -38.98 -24.99
C VAL A 642 -3.22 -40.24 -25.54
N ASP A 643 -2.79 -40.68 -26.72
CA ASP A 643 -3.14 -41.99 -27.23
C ASP A 643 -2.27 -43.04 -26.52
N THR A 644 -2.88 -43.96 -25.78
CA THR A 644 -2.18 -44.98 -24.99
C THR A 644 -2.00 -46.30 -25.75
N ASP A 645 -2.39 -46.36 -27.02
CA ASP A 645 -2.19 -47.54 -27.84
C ASP A 645 -0.68 -47.87 -28.00
N PRO A 646 -0.28 -49.15 -27.93
CA PRO A 646 1.13 -49.56 -28.05
C PRO A 646 1.82 -49.14 -29.36
N SER A 647 1.06 -48.85 -30.43
CA SER A 647 1.59 -48.31 -31.70
C SER A 647 1.78 -46.79 -31.70
N ALA A 648 1.12 -46.11 -30.77
CA ALA A 648 1.06 -44.66 -30.65
C ALA A 648 2.11 -44.12 -29.67
N VAL A 649 2.59 -44.97 -28.73
CA VAL A 649 3.61 -44.64 -27.74
C VAL A 649 4.73 -45.70 -27.70
N ASP A 650 5.97 -45.29 -27.97
CA ASP A 650 7.14 -46.16 -27.94
C ASP A 650 8.31 -45.49 -27.22
N GLY A 651 8.87 -46.15 -26.20
CA GLY A 651 10.01 -45.67 -25.40
C GLY A 651 10.00 -44.19 -24.96
N PRO A 652 8.88 -43.61 -24.47
CA PRO A 652 8.81 -42.18 -24.22
C PRO A 652 9.67 -41.78 -23.01
N THR A 653 10.22 -40.57 -23.07
CA THR A 653 10.82 -39.89 -21.91
C THR A 653 9.98 -38.66 -21.56
N GLY A 654 10.16 -38.06 -20.38
CA GLY A 654 9.48 -36.81 -20.02
C GLY A 654 9.62 -35.70 -21.07
N GLY A 655 10.78 -35.62 -21.74
CA GLY A 655 11.01 -34.66 -22.83
C GLY A 655 10.17 -34.93 -24.10
N HIS A 656 9.83 -36.19 -24.40
CA HIS A 656 8.93 -36.53 -25.50
C HIS A 656 7.49 -36.07 -25.21
N PHE A 657 7.01 -36.26 -23.98
CA PHE A 657 5.70 -35.78 -23.54
C PHE A 657 5.58 -34.26 -23.60
N SER A 658 6.59 -33.55 -23.05
CA SER A 658 6.64 -32.09 -23.12
C SER A 658 6.70 -31.57 -24.56
N GLY A 659 7.56 -32.16 -25.40
CA GLY A 659 7.71 -31.80 -26.81
C GLY A 659 6.47 -32.06 -27.66
N ALA A 660 5.80 -33.19 -27.43
CA ALA A 660 4.55 -33.57 -28.10
C ALA A 660 3.42 -32.58 -27.75
N ALA A 661 3.19 -32.37 -26.44
CA ALA A 661 2.18 -31.43 -25.94
C ALA A 661 2.42 -30.00 -26.45
N HIS A 662 3.66 -29.54 -26.42
CA HIS A 662 4.02 -28.22 -26.93
C HIS A 662 3.73 -28.09 -28.44
N ARG A 663 4.10 -29.10 -29.24
CA ARG A 663 3.94 -29.04 -30.69
C ARG A 663 2.47 -29.15 -31.11
N VAL A 664 1.70 -30.07 -30.53
CA VAL A 664 0.29 -30.25 -30.89
C VAL A 664 -0.53 -29.00 -30.59
N VAL A 665 -0.33 -28.38 -29.42
CA VAL A 665 -1.01 -27.14 -29.02
C VAL A 665 -0.61 -25.99 -29.94
N ARG A 666 0.68 -25.89 -30.31
CA ARG A 666 1.15 -24.82 -31.18
C ARG A 666 0.63 -24.94 -32.62
N GLU A 667 0.52 -26.15 -33.14
CA GLU A 667 -0.09 -26.38 -34.45
C GLU A 667 -1.60 -26.08 -34.44
N ALA A 668 -2.31 -26.50 -33.38
CA ALA A 668 -3.72 -26.18 -33.21
C ALA A 668 -3.96 -24.65 -33.14
N LEU A 669 -3.13 -23.91 -32.38
CA LEU A 669 -3.16 -22.45 -32.34
C LEU A 669 -2.86 -21.81 -33.71
N THR A 670 -1.87 -22.35 -34.44
CA THR A 670 -1.49 -21.84 -35.77
C THR A 670 -2.62 -22.05 -36.78
N GLU A 671 -3.30 -23.20 -36.74
CA GLU A 671 -4.46 -23.48 -37.57
C GLU A 671 -5.66 -22.59 -37.18
N ALA A 672 -5.92 -22.42 -35.88
CA ALA A 672 -6.93 -21.50 -35.38
C ALA A 672 -6.69 -20.08 -35.90
N HIS A 673 -5.44 -19.62 -35.89
CA HIS A 673 -5.06 -18.31 -36.42
C HIS A 673 -5.30 -18.19 -37.93
N ARG A 674 -4.95 -19.24 -38.70
CA ARG A 674 -5.20 -19.30 -40.15
C ARG A 674 -6.70 -19.17 -40.48
N ARG A 675 -7.56 -19.71 -39.62
CA ARG A 675 -9.02 -19.62 -39.71
C ARG A 675 -9.60 -18.34 -39.09
N GLN A 676 -8.77 -17.36 -38.72
CA GLN A 676 -9.17 -16.13 -38.04
C GLN A 676 -9.86 -16.34 -36.68
N GLY A 677 -9.61 -17.49 -36.05
CA GLY A 677 -10.14 -17.87 -34.74
C GLY A 677 -9.36 -17.28 -33.55
N VAL A 678 -8.34 -16.46 -33.77
CA VAL A 678 -7.49 -15.88 -32.69
C VAL A 678 -7.72 -14.36 -32.59
N GLY A 679 -8.25 -13.95 -31.44
CA GLY A 679 -8.51 -12.56 -31.08
C GLY A 679 -7.37 -11.94 -30.27
N LEU A 680 -7.37 -10.61 -30.20
CA LEU A 680 -6.52 -9.85 -29.27
C LEU A 680 -7.36 -9.44 -28.06
N LEU A 681 -6.74 -9.53 -26.89
CA LEU A 681 -7.25 -9.04 -25.63
C LEU A 681 -6.47 -7.79 -25.22
N GLU A 682 -7.17 -6.78 -24.76
CA GLU A 682 -6.60 -5.57 -24.16
C GLU A 682 -7.02 -5.47 -22.68
N PRO A 683 -6.16 -4.92 -21.81
CA PRO A 683 -6.54 -4.64 -20.43
C PRO A 683 -7.58 -3.51 -20.40
N VAL A 684 -8.69 -3.79 -19.73
CA VAL A 684 -9.76 -2.83 -19.46
C VAL A 684 -9.70 -2.45 -17.99
N MET A 685 -9.78 -1.15 -17.74
CA MET A 685 -9.75 -0.58 -16.42
C MET A 685 -11.15 -0.24 -15.96
N LEU A 686 -11.49 -0.58 -14.72
CA LEU A 686 -12.62 0.00 -14.03
C LEU A 686 -12.21 1.40 -13.55
N VAL A 687 -12.82 2.41 -14.15
CA VAL A 687 -12.55 3.81 -13.89
C VAL A 687 -13.69 4.43 -13.10
N HIS A 688 -13.38 5.11 -11.98
CA HIS A 688 -14.32 6.00 -11.30
C HIS A 688 -13.88 7.44 -11.50
N ILE A 689 -14.77 8.27 -12.03
CA ILE A 689 -14.51 9.69 -12.31
C ILE A 689 -15.50 10.53 -11.52
N SER A 690 -15.00 11.29 -10.55
CA SER A 690 -15.77 12.34 -9.91
C SER A 690 -15.54 13.65 -10.66
N CYS A 691 -16.62 14.28 -11.12
CA CYS A 691 -16.56 15.52 -11.87
C CYS A 691 -17.79 16.40 -11.62
N PRO A 692 -17.74 17.71 -11.95
CA PRO A 692 -18.90 18.57 -11.86
C PRO A 692 -20.02 18.09 -12.80
N GLU A 693 -21.27 18.13 -12.32
CA GLU A 693 -22.48 17.76 -13.07
C GLU A 693 -22.55 18.46 -14.44
N THR A 694 -22.09 19.71 -14.51
CA THR A 694 -22.03 20.50 -15.75
C THR A 694 -21.16 19.88 -16.84
N THR A 695 -20.16 19.07 -16.46
CA THR A 695 -19.21 18.42 -17.37
C THR A 695 -19.45 16.91 -17.52
N ALA A 696 -20.28 16.31 -16.67
CA ALA A 696 -20.49 14.87 -16.61
C ALA A 696 -20.99 14.29 -17.93
N GLY A 697 -21.97 14.94 -18.59
CA GLY A 697 -22.50 14.47 -19.88
C GLY A 697 -21.45 14.45 -21.00
N GLN A 698 -20.52 15.41 -20.99
CA GLN A 698 -19.44 15.45 -21.98
C GLN A 698 -18.38 14.37 -21.71
N ILE A 699 -18.09 14.09 -20.45
CA ILE A 699 -17.17 13.01 -20.05
C ILE A 699 -17.74 11.63 -20.42
N GLN A 700 -19.04 11.40 -20.18
CA GLN A 700 -19.71 10.16 -20.60
C GLN A 700 -19.65 9.95 -22.11
N HIS A 701 -19.84 11.03 -22.88
CA HIS A 701 -19.70 10.99 -24.33
C HIS A 701 -18.27 10.63 -24.72
N ASP A 702 -17.26 11.29 -24.16
CA ASP A 702 -15.86 11.01 -24.46
C ASP A 702 -15.47 9.54 -24.15
N ILE A 703 -15.97 8.99 -23.04
CA ILE A 703 -15.73 7.58 -22.68
C ILE A 703 -16.34 6.65 -23.74
N SER A 704 -17.60 6.90 -24.10
CA SER A 704 -18.37 6.00 -24.96
C SER A 704 -17.96 6.11 -26.44
N SER A 705 -17.67 7.31 -26.93
CA SER A 705 -17.36 7.56 -28.35
C SER A 705 -15.87 7.72 -28.64
N GLY A 706 -15.09 8.26 -27.70
CA GLY A 706 -13.66 8.53 -27.88
C GLY A 706 -12.80 7.37 -27.41
N ALA A 707 -12.99 6.93 -26.16
CA ALA A 707 -12.16 5.90 -25.53
C ALA A 707 -12.67 4.46 -25.78
N GLY A 708 -13.84 4.30 -26.40
CA GLY A 708 -14.46 2.99 -26.63
C GLY A 708 -14.79 2.22 -25.34
N GLY A 709 -15.00 2.95 -24.23
CA GLY A 709 -15.40 2.39 -22.95
C GLY A 709 -16.91 2.32 -22.76
N HIS A 710 -17.34 1.59 -21.74
CA HIS A 710 -18.73 1.43 -21.36
C HIS A 710 -18.99 2.06 -20.00
N VAL A 711 -19.88 3.05 -19.96
CA VAL A 711 -20.35 3.62 -18.69
C VAL A 711 -21.27 2.59 -18.03
N LEU A 712 -20.91 2.14 -16.84
CA LEU A 712 -21.68 1.18 -16.05
C LEU A 712 -22.73 1.90 -15.22
N GLU A 713 -22.30 2.95 -14.52
CA GLU A 713 -23.14 3.68 -13.58
C GLU A 713 -22.80 5.17 -13.66
N VAL A 714 -23.85 5.99 -13.63
CA VAL A 714 -23.74 7.42 -13.39
C VAL A 714 -24.60 7.68 -12.17
N SER A 715 -23.94 7.77 -11.03
CA SER A 715 -24.61 8.16 -9.80
C SER A 715 -24.42 9.65 -9.66
N ASP A 716 -25.55 10.36 -9.56
CA ASP A 716 -25.53 11.62 -8.82
C ASP A 716 -24.88 11.27 -7.49
N ARG A 717 -23.79 11.93 -7.11
CA ARG A 717 -23.45 11.92 -5.71
C ARG A 717 -24.58 12.72 -5.08
N PRO A 718 -25.54 12.10 -4.39
CA PRO A 718 -26.39 12.92 -3.58
C PRO A 718 -25.47 13.52 -2.50
N ALA A 719 -25.92 14.56 -1.81
CA ALA A 719 -25.35 14.80 -0.49
C ALA A 719 -25.81 13.65 0.45
N GLU A 720 -25.54 12.38 0.15
CA GLU A 720 -25.96 11.19 0.90
C GLU A 720 -25.13 10.00 0.40
N GLY A 721 -24.62 9.10 1.24
CA GLY A 721 -25.41 8.38 2.22
C GLY A 721 -25.78 7.01 1.63
N SER A 722 -24.79 6.12 1.49
CA SER A 722 -25.06 4.74 1.91
C SER A 722 -25.65 4.90 3.30
N ALA A 723 -26.94 4.59 3.53
CA ALA A 723 -27.67 4.89 4.76
C ALA A 723 -26.68 4.87 5.94
N SER A 724 -26.19 6.05 6.30
CA SER A 724 -25.12 6.15 7.28
C SER A 724 -25.78 5.60 8.52
N ALA A 725 -25.19 4.58 9.13
CA ALA A 725 -25.73 4.05 10.38
C ALA A 725 -25.86 5.17 11.44
N ILE A 726 -25.14 6.27 11.23
CA ILE A 726 -25.06 7.46 12.07
C ILE A 726 -25.92 8.58 11.45
N ASP A 727 -26.91 9.05 12.20
CA ASP A 727 -27.67 10.25 11.84
C ASP A 727 -26.77 11.49 11.92
N ALA A 728 -26.71 12.28 10.86
CA ALA A 728 -25.91 13.51 10.84
C ALA A 728 -26.40 14.53 11.88
N GLY A 729 -27.69 14.49 12.25
CA GLY A 729 -28.28 15.36 13.26
C GLY A 729 -27.83 15.07 14.70
N SER A 730 -27.36 13.85 14.97
CA SER A 730 -26.86 13.46 16.30
C SER A 730 -25.36 13.75 16.48
N ILE A 731 -24.63 14.02 15.39
CA ILE A 731 -23.21 14.34 15.43
C ILE A 731 -23.03 15.75 15.99
N TYR A 732 -22.28 15.86 17.08
CA TYR A 732 -21.81 17.16 17.55
C TYR A 732 -20.71 17.69 16.63
N ALA A 733 -20.91 18.89 16.09
CA ALA A 733 -19.92 19.61 15.30
C ALA A 733 -19.99 21.09 15.66
N PRO A 734 -18.89 21.71 16.15
CA PRO A 734 -18.92 23.08 16.65
C PRO A 734 -19.20 24.06 15.49
N PRO A 735 -19.90 25.18 15.75
CA PRO A 735 -20.23 26.16 14.73
C PRO A 735 -18.98 26.84 14.19
N ASP A 736 -18.91 27.04 12.87
CA ASP A 736 -17.86 27.85 12.27
C ASP A 736 -18.20 29.35 12.43
N PRO A 737 -17.20 30.24 12.59
CA PRO A 737 -17.44 31.67 12.83
C PRO A 737 -18.17 32.38 11.68
N TYR A 738 -18.25 31.76 10.50
CA TYR A 738 -18.89 32.30 9.30
C TYR A 738 -20.35 31.88 9.14
N ASP A 739 -20.87 30.95 9.94
CA ASP A 739 -22.26 30.46 9.82
C ASP A 739 -23.29 31.57 10.08
N SER A 740 -22.92 32.66 10.78
CA SER A 740 -23.79 33.83 10.98
C SER A 740 -23.85 34.82 9.81
N VAL A 741 -23.00 34.71 8.79
CA VAL A 741 -22.85 35.73 7.72
C VAL A 741 -23.42 35.28 6.36
N THR A 742 -23.90 34.05 6.24
CA THR A 742 -24.46 33.55 4.96
C THR A 742 -25.86 32.97 5.11
N SER A 743 -26.80 33.83 5.51
CA SER A 743 -28.16 33.69 5.02
C SER A 743 -28.22 34.19 3.56
N LEU A 744 -28.72 33.36 2.66
CA LEU A 744 -29.27 33.73 1.34
C LEU A 744 -28.28 34.20 0.25
N ARG A 745 -27.19 33.46 0.03
CA ARG A 745 -26.70 33.25 -1.33
C ARG A 745 -26.41 31.78 -1.53
N GLU A 746 -27.38 31.08 -2.13
CA GLU A 746 -27.12 29.85 -2.88
C GLU A 746 -26.05 30.15 -3.95
N LYS A 747 -24.77 30.11 -3.57
CA LYS A 747 -23.77 29.65 -4.53
C LYS A 747 -24.17 28.21 -4.76
N LYS A 748 -24.80 27.93 -5.91
CA LYS A 748 -25.04 26.58 -6.39
C LYS A 748 -23.79 25.76 -6.09
N SER A 749 -23.86 24.91 -5.07
CA SER A 749 -22.85 23.88 -4.86
C SER A 749 -22.75 23.18 -6.20
N THR A 750 -21.58 23.23 -6.83
CA THR A 750 -21.38 22.52 -8.09
C THR A 750 -21.53 21.06 -7.74
N ARG A 751 -22.70 20.49 -8.03
CA ARG A 751 -23.04 19.11 -7.72
C ARG A 751 -21.98 18.25 -8.40
N MET A 752 -21.37 17.35 -7.63
CA MET A 752 -20.40 16.40 -8.17
C MET A 752 -21.15 15.13 -8.54
N VAL A 753 -20.80 14.56 -9.68
CA VAL A 753 -21.34 13.30 -10.20
C VAL A 753 -20.19 12.30 -10.23
N GLU A 754 -20.47 11.05 -9.88
CA GLU A 754 -19.54 9.95 -10.05
C GLU A 754 -19.94 9.13 -11.27
N ILE A 755 -18.97 8.92 -12.17
CA ILE A 755 -19.12 8.12 -13.37
C ILE A 755 -18.25 6.88 -13.18
N VAL A 756 -18.87 5.71 -13.11
CA VAL A 756 -18.19 4.41 -13.08
C VAL A 756 -18.24 3.83 -14.49
N ALA A 757 -17.09 3.56 -15.09
CA ALA A 757 -16.98 3.08 -16.45
C ALA A 757 -15.87 2.05 -16.62
N LYS A 758 -16.07 1.10 -17.53
CA LYS A 758 -15.01 0.21 -18.02
C LYS A 758 -14.37 0.84 -19.24
N VAL A 759 -13.08 1.12 -19.20
CA VAL A 759 -12.40 1.84 -20.29
C VAL A 759 -11.10 1.13 -20.65
N PRO A 760 -10.83 0.89 -21.95
CA PRO A 760 -9.56 0.34 -22.43
C PRO A 760 -8.36 1.13 -21.91
N PHE A 761 -7.39 0.42 -21.33
CA PHE A 761 -6.26 1.07 -20.66
C PHE A 761 -5.49 2.01 -21.59
N LYS A 762 -5.30 1.65 -22.87
CA LYS A 762 -4.61 2.49 -23.86
C LYS A 762 -5.21 3.88 -24.00
N GLU A 763 -6.53 3.98 -24.01
CA GLU A 763 -7.24 5.25 -24.17
C GLU A 763 -7.30 6.03 -22.86
N VAL A 764 -7.21 5.33 -21.73
CA VAL A 764 -7.16 5.92 -20.38
C VAL A 764 -5.81 6.59 -20.07
N LEU A 765 -4.71 6.14 -20.70
CA LEU A 765 -3.35 6.62 -20.46
C LEU A 765 -3.20 8.15 -20.53
N ASP A 766 -3.94 8.79 -21.43
CA ASP A 766 -3.90 10.25 -21.65
C ASP A 766 -5.20 10.94 -21.20
N PHE A 767 -6.15 10.19 -20.65
CA PHE A 767 -7.49 10.68 -20.35
C PHE A 767 -7.50 11.66 -19.16
N ASP A 768 -6.60 11.53 -18.18
CA ASP A 768 -6.53 12.48 -17.06
C ASP A 768 -6.18 13.91 -17.51
N GLN A 769 -5.26 14.06 -18.47
CA GLN A 769 -4.92 15.37 -19.03
C GLN A 769 -6.11 15.99 -19.76
N HIS A 770 -6.86 15.16 -20.49
CA HIS A 770 -8.08 15.55 -21.18
C HIS A 770 -9.19 15.97 -20.20
N LEU A 771 -9.39 15.20 -19.12
CA LEU A 771 -10.33 15.55 -18.05
C LEU A 771 -9.94 16.86 -17.37
N ARG A 772 -8.65 17.08 -17.08
CA ARG A 772 -8.15 18.31 -16.44
C ARG A 772 -8.50 19.55 -17.26
N SER A 773 -8.35 19.49 -18.58
CA SER A 773 -8.73 20.57 -19.48
C SER A 773 -10.23 20.87 -19.42
N LYS A 774 -11.08 19.84 -19.36
CA LYS A 774 -12.54 19.98 -19.39
C LYS A 774 -13.15 20.39 -18.06
N THR A 775 -12.59 19.93 -16.95
CA THR A 775 -13.12 20.19 -15.61
C THR A 775 -12.49 21.43 -14.95
N GLY A 776 -11.52 22.06 -15.61
CA GLY A 776 -10.68 23.10 -15.00
C GLY A 776 -9.89 22.57 -13.81
N GLY A 777 -9.50 21.29 -13.84
CA GLY A 777 -8.82 20.59 -12.76
C GLY A 777 -9.69 20.20 -11.57
N ARG A 778 -11.02 20.28 -11.69
CA ARG A 778 -11.97 19.91 -10.62
C ARG A 778 -12.51 18.50 -10.81
N HIS A 779 -11.66 17.54 -11.17
CA HIS A 779 -12.03 16.13 -11.25
C HIS A 779 -11.12 15.28 -10.38
N SER A 780 -11.61 14.11 -10.02
CA SER A 780 -10.81 13.02 -9.48
C SER A 780 -11.08 11.80 -10.32
N MET A 781 -10.02 11.15 -10.81
CA MET A 781 -10.13 9.92 -11.59
C MET A 781 -9.35 8.82 -10.87
N THR A 782 -9.98 7.66 -10.81
CA THR A 782 -9.46 6.47 -10.16
C THR A 782 -9.57 5.33 -11.15
N MET A 783 -8.56 4.47 -11.27
CA MET A 783 -8.63 3.29 -12.12
C MET A 783 -8.09 2.05 -11.40
N ALA A 784 -8.67 0.89 -11.69
CA ALA A 784 -8.19 -0.41 -11.27
C ALA A 784 -8.29 -1.39 -12.44
N PHE A 785 -7.40 -2.37 -12.52
CA PHE A 785 -7.53 -3.44 -13.51
C PHE A 785 -8.82 -4.23 -13.24
N ASP A 786 -9.66 -4.40 -14.27
CA ASP A 786 -10.93 -5.12 -14.18
C ASP A 786 -10.84 -6.47 -14.88
N SER A 787 -10.60 -6.42 -16.19
CA SER A 787 -10.60 -7.61 -17.05
C SER A 787 -9.69 -7.41 -18.26
N LEU A 788 -9.49 -8.51 -18.99
CA LEU A 788 -8.99 -8.49 -20.35
C LEU A 788 -10.17 -8.67 -21.30
N ASP A 789 -10.46 -7.66 -22.10
CA ASP A 789 -11.58 -7.72 -23.06
C ASP A 789 -11.06 -7.81 -24.49
N ARG A 790 -11.89 -8.39 -25.36
CA ARG A 790 -11.54 -8.55 -26.77
C ARG A 790 -11.54 -7.20 -27.49
N VAL A 791 -10.44 -6.91 -28.19
CA VAL A 791 -10.37 -5.79 -29.12
C VAL A 791 -11.23 -6.09 -30.33
N VAL A 792 -12.15 -5.18 -30.67
CA VAL A 792 -13.08 -5.32 -31.80
C VAL A 792 -13.11 -4.07 -32.68
N GLY A 793 -13.50 -4.25 -33.95
CA GLY A 793 -13.84 -3.14 -34.86
C GLY A 793 -12.64 -2.40 -35.42
N GLN A 794 -12.69 -1.06 -35.43
CA GLN A 794 -11.60 -0.22 -35.96
C GLN A 794 -10.32 -0.33 -35.13
N ARG A 795 -10.43 -0.54 -33.82
CA ARG A 795 -9.27 -0.64 -32.91
C ARG A 795 -8.43 -1.89 -33.19
N GLU A 796 -9.09 -2.99 -33.54
CA GLU A 796 -8.41 -4.21 -33.98
C GLU A 796 -7.69 -4.04 -35.32
N LYS A 797 -8.15 -3.15 -36.21
CA LYS A 797 -7.51 -2.87 -37.51
C LYS A 797 -6.29 -1.94 -37.40
N THR A 798 -6.24 -1.11 -36.36
CA THR A 798 -5.13 -0.18 -36.10
C THR A 798 -3.95 -0.86 -35.39
N LEU A 799 -4.18 -2.05 -34.81
CA LEU A 799 -3.22 -2.89 -34.09
C LEU A 799 -2.73 -4.06 -34.94
#